data_AF-A0A5E4LR15-F1
#
_entry.id   AF-A0A5E4LR15-F1
#
_cell.length_a   1.000
_cell.length_b   1.000
_cell.length_c   1.000
_cell.angle_alpha   90.00
_cell.angle_beta   90.00
_cell.angle_gamma   90.00
#
_symmetry.space_group_name_H-M   'P 1'
#
loop_
_entity.id
_entity.type
_entity.pdbx_description
1 polymer ?
#
loop_
_entity_poly.entity_id
_entity_poly.type
_entity_poly.pdbx_seq_one_letter_code
_entity_poly.pdbx_strand_id
1 'polypeptide(L)'
;MAERHHDPSRASVVSKPAMPTQLLSSNKFTIPQAMDLLRRNGVEFPGFHTTGTIELASVEGDRFVVKAAVHSTKKAGREMVVFCSKDELNSTISGVLGAMEKAGEDRTLGVIVQPLVESGTEVMVSVLNTSYGTVTTVKLGGALAEESTTTVRLLGEINPDILFNEISKIPGFSRDFIPMLAQFVHNVQRIVQTNPELESLEINPVICSKERIVPVDIRVASREPPIEKKDPMTQTEFNGQMDRLLHPKIAVFVAPACDLTGAVRYLMALNALRSEAEGREIVFLHPQKDQIEIQLPTGGVAVRKCYRSFGRILEEVGVPDVVIAALKPEPTIEMAKLCSNHKIPFVMIGAGFGEAGDQASERELINIFARGGCIGFGPNTVGIFNPTNRLNASFDAYDGLDKARPPLGSGTISLTTQGGGICSILYSALTAREIPINYALAVGNSNGVSMNQLARFNATQQNNVDFYYLESDPGPDFIKAISEVTPHRPVVILKGGRYAENVAATTHTGASFKPYHAFKMAAEQAGAIVVENSEVVPLLLEMLDKGMAKPLAQKLAGDAGVLCVSQSGGDGVEFTDLLLKAKRLQLAKPDEAQVAAVQNLVGDFIRVQPNPIDLGPTGSLESVLTVFNGDENVGLVAAIFNKYFFAELIPDNHGRFPNAVLTLTNDPNGIGTKIVREKGWIVSNSKSLTLEAMAHVYEYAKWLANAKE
;
A
#
# COMPACT_ATOMS: atom_id res chain seq x y z
N MET A 1 43.40 6.36 -50.40
CA MET A 1 41.94 6.49 -50.25
C MET A 1 41.40 5.18 -49.73
N ALA A 2 41.03 5.14 -48.45
CA ALA A 2 40.02 4.25 -47.85
C ALA A 2 39.99 4.59 -46.36
N GLU A 3 39.05 5.46 -45.98
CA GLU A 3 38.76 5.87 -44.62
C GLU A 3 38.20 4.68 -43.82
N ARG A 4 38.68 4.50 -42.59
CA ARG A 4 38.05 3.60 -41.61
C ARG A 4 37.08 4.41 -40.78
N HIS A 5 35.79 4.06 -40.87
CA HIS A 5 34.73 4.58 -40.02
C HIS A 5 35.02 4.30 -38.54
N HIS A 6 34.99 5.36 -37.73
CA HIS A 6 35.07 5.30 -36.28
C HIS A 6 33.66 5.14 -35.72
N ASP A 7 33.39 4.00 -35.08
CA ASP A 7 32.17 3.72 -34.33
C ASP A 7 32.17 4.55 -33.02
N PRO A 8 31.17 5.42 -32.75
CA PRO A 8 31.11 6.25 -31.54
C PRO A 8 30.53 5.51 -30.32
N SER A 9 30.20 4.22 -30.39
CA SER A 9 29.50 3.50 -29.31
C SER A 9 30.38 2.93 -28.19
N ARG A 10 31.68 3.24 -28.15
CA ARG A 10 32.59 2.86 -27.05
C ARG A 10 33.19 4.09 -26.36
N ALA A 11 32.33 4.90 -25.74
CA ALA A 11 32.79 5.78 -24.67
C ALA A 11 33.12 4.90 -23.44
N SER A 12 34.40 4.78 -23.13
CA SER A 12 34.89 4.15 -21.90
C SER A 12 34.19 4.80 -20.69
N VAL A 13 33.41 4.01 -19.95
CA VAL A 13 32.94 4.38 -18.62
C VAL A 13 34.18 4.54 -17.75
N VAL A 14 34.63 5.78 -17.59
CA VAL A 14 35.63 6.13 -16.58
C VAL A 14 34.93 5.92 -15.24
N SER A 15 35.25 4.82 -14.56
CA SER A 15 34.82 4.58 -13.19
C SER A 15 35.33 5.73 -12.33
N LYS A 16 34.41 6.61 -11.89
CA LYS A 16 34.72 7.59 -10.84
C LYS A 16 35.10 6.83 -9.56
N PRO A 17 36.02 7.36 -8.72
CA PRO A 17 36.43 6.66 -7.51
C PRO A 17 35.22 6.45 -6.61
N ALA A 18 35.01 5.22 -6.15
CA ALA A 18 34.07 4.91 -5.08
C ALA A 18 34.39 5.77 -3.83
N MET A 19 33.36 6.11 -3.04
CA MET A 19 33.57 6.84 -1.79
C MET A 19 34.61 6.14 -0.91
N PRO A 20 35.52 6.89 -0.24
CA PRO A 20 36.45 6.30 0.71
C PRO A 20 35.68 5.50 1.76
N THR A 21 36.06 4.23 1.96
CA THR A 21 35.38 3.27 2.85
C THR A 21 35.24 3.77 4.30
N GLN A 22 36.07 4.73 4.72
CA GLN A 22 36.02 5.39 6.03
C GLN A 22 34.86 6.39 6.20
N LEU A 23 34.33 6.98 5.12
CA LEU A 23 33.15 7.86 5.18
C LEU A 23 31.84 7.06 5.32
N LEU A 24 31.85 5.81 4.83
CA LEU A 24 30.70 4.91 4.83
C LEU A 24 30.46 4.24 6.20
N SER A 25 31.48 4.14 7.05
CA SER A 25 31.41 3.39 8.31
C SER A 25 30.83 4.14 9.51
N SER A 26 30.64 5.46 9.44
CA SER A 26 30.25 6.28 10.62
C SER A 26 28.77 6.63 10.71
N ASN A 27 27.97 6.30 9.69
CA ASN A 27 26.56 6.71 9.54
C ASN A 27 26.27 8.22 9.67
N LYS A 28 27.29 9.09 9.61
CA LYS A 28 27.14 10.53 9.91
C LYS A 28 28.06 11.40 9.06
N PHE A 29 27.48 12.18 8.15
CA PHE A 29 28.16 13.22 7.38
C PHE A 29 28.21 14.55 8.14
N THR A 30 29.38 15.20 8.20
CA THR A 30 29.46 16.63 8.54
C THR A 30 28.97 17.48 7.36
N ILE A 31 28.51 18.70 7.60
CA ILE A 31 28.07 19.60 6.52
C ILE A 31 29.16 19.79 5.44
N PRO A 32 30.46 19.98 5.78
CA PRO A 32 31.51 20.08 4.76
C PRO A 32 31.69 18.80 3.92
N GLN A 33 31.60 17.61 4.53
CA GLN A 33 31.67 16.33 3.81
C GLN A 33 30.48 16.17 2.84
N ALA A 34 29.29 16.60 3.27
CA ALA A 34 28.08 16.61 2.46
C ALA A 34 28.18 17.60 1.27
N MET A 35 28.74 18.80 1.49
CA MET A 35 29.00 19.77 0.42
C MET A 35 30.03 19.25 -0.58
N ASP A 36 31.11 18.62 -0.10
CA ASP A 36 32.14 18.03 -0.97
C ASP A 36 31.61 16.86 -1.80
N LEU A 37 30.71 16.04 -1.23
CA LEU A 37 29.98 14.99 -1.96
C LEU A 37 29.22 15.57 -3.16
N LEU A 38 28.46 16.67 -2.97
CA LEU A 38 27.74 17.32 -4.07
C LEU A 38 28.70 17.91 -5.11
N ARG A 39 29.78 18.56 -4.67
CA ARG A 39 30.79 19.16 -5.56
C ARG A 39 31.46 18.14 -6.48
N ARG A 40 31.88 16.99 -5.92
CA ARG A 40 32.49 15.88 -6.70
C ARG A 40 31.54 15.28 -7.73
N ASN A 41 30.22 15.47 -7.52
CA ASN A 41 29.18 15.01 -8.42
C ASN A 41 28.62 16.12 -9.33
N GLY A 42 29.29 17.27 -9.43
CA GLY A 42 28.97 18.33 -10.39
C GLY A 42 27.87 19.29 -9.94
N VAL A 43 27.53 19.32 -8.64
CA VAL A 43 26.66 20.32 -8.04
C VAL A 43 27.51 21.37 -7.33
N GLU A 44 27.58 22.58 -7.89
CA GLU A 44 28.37 23.67 -7.32
C GLU A 44 27.71 24.29 -6.09
N PHE A 45 28.53 24.64 -5.09
CA PHE A 45 28.14 25.44 -3.94
C PHE A 45 28.82 26.81 -4.02
N PRO A 46 28.25 27.85 -3.38
CA PRO A 46 29.01 29.04 -3.06
C PRO A 46 30.33 28.66 -2.40
N GLY A 47 31.42 29.32 -2.81
CA GLY A 47 32.74 29.08 -2.23
C GLY A 47 32.66 29.11 -0.70
N PHE A 48 33.22 28.09 -0.04
CA PHE A 48 33.16 27.97 1.40
C PHE A 48 34.51 27.63 1.99
N HIS A 49 34.75 28.09 3.21
CA HIS A 49 35.95 27.78 3.98
C HIS A 49 35.57 27.15 5.31
N THR A 50 36.23 26.05 5.67
CA THR A 50 36.17 25.46 7.00
C THR A 50 37.34 25.95 7.85
N THR A 51 37.07 26.47 9.04
CA THR A 51 38.13 27.00 9.91
C THR A 51 37.79 27.01 11.40
N GLY A 52 38.82 27.07 12.24
CA GLY A 52 38.73 27.58 13.62
C GLY A 52 39.19 29.04 13.77
N THR A 53 39.91 29.59 12.78
CA THR A 53 40.54 30.92 12.76
C THR A 53 40.81 31.36 11.30
N ILE A 54 39.85 31.98 10.61
CA ILE A 54 40.08 32.59 9.28
C ILE A 54 40.59 34.02 9.46
N GLU A 55 41.49 34.47 8.60
CA GLU A 55 41.86 35.89 8.48
C GLU A 55 40.97 36.61 7.45
N LEU A 56 40.57 37.85 7.73
CA LEU A 56 39.67 38.66 6.89
C LEU A 56 40.12 38.82 5.43
N ALA A 57 41.43 38.73 5.18
CA ALA A 57 42.02 38.89 3.86
C ALA A 57 41.87 37.64 2.97
N SER A 58 41.52 36.48 3.53
CA SER A 58 41.49 35.21 2.80
C SER A 58 40.12 34.82 2.24
N VAL A 59 39.08 35.66 2.41
CA VAL A 59 37.72 35.37 1.93
C VAL A 59 37.21 36.54 1.06
N GLU A 60 36.74 36.19 -0.15
CA GLU A 60 36.19 37.16 -1.10
C GLU A 60 34.72 37.51 -0.78
N GLY A 61 34.37 38.79 -0.91
CA GLY A 61 33.03 39.32 -0.65
C GLY A 61 32.95 40.32 0.52
N ASP A 62 31.77 40.94 0.67
CA ASP A 62 31.50 41.98 1.69
C ASP A 62 30.45 41.56 2.73
N ARG A 63 29.68 40.49 2.44
CA ARG A 63 28.65 39.92 3.33
C ARG A 63 28.77 38.40 3.35
N PHE A 64 28.63 37.83 4.53
CA PHE A 64 28.89 36.41 4.79
C PHE A 64 27.81 35.76 5.63
N VAL A 65 27.72 34.44 5.50
CA VAL A 65 26.98 33.54 6.39
C VAL A 65 28.01 32.64 7.08
N VAL A 66 27.98 32.62 8.41
CA VAL A 66 28.81 31.74 9.23
C VAL A 66 27.93 30.66 9.86
N LYS A 67 28.31 29.39 9.69
CA LYS A 67 27.57 28.22 10.16
C LYS A 67 28.46 27.28 10.95
N ALA A 68 27.92 26.58 11.94
CA ALA A 68 28.66 25.51 12.63
C ALA A 68 28.92 24.31 11.69
N ALA A 69 30.14 23.76 11.64
CA ALA A 69 30.49 22.63 10.77
C ALA A 69 30.12 21.26 11.37
N VAL A 70 29.00 21.20 12.09
CA VAL A 70 28.52 20.00 12.80
C VAL A 70 28.01 18.92 11.84
N HIS A 71 27.58 17.78 12.39
CA HIS A 71 26.84 16.78 11.62
C HIS A 71 25.59 17.41 10.98
N SER A 72 25.40 17.15 9.68
CA SER A 72 24.38 17.81 8.87
C SER A 72 22.94 17.56 9.33
N THR A 73 22.74 16.52 10.14
CA THR A 73 21.46 16.12 10.73
C THR A 73 21.17 16.75 12.10
N LYS A 74 22.12 17.49 12.71
CA LYS A 74 21.94 18.08 14.05
C LYS A 74 21.18 19.40 14.04
N LYS A 75 20.32 19.60 15.04
CA LYS A 75 19.57 20.84 15.27
C LYS A 75 20.49 22.07 15.42
N ALA A 76 21.63 21.90 16.11
CA ALA A 76 22.63 22.94 16.30
C ALA A 76 23.13 23.55 14.98
N GLY A 77 23.20 22.77 13.89
CA GLY A 77 23.57 23.27 12.56
C GLY A 77 22.55 24.24 11.96
N ARG A 78 21.27 24.15 12.35
CA ARG A 78 20.19 25.06 11.93
C ARG A 78 20.16 26.36 12.73
N GLU A 79 20.41 26.27 14.03
CA GLU A 79 20.25 27.39 14.97
C GLU A 79 21.49 28.29 15.03
N MET A 80 22.65 27.78 14.61
CA MET A 80 23.92 28.51 14.61
C MET A 80 24.29 29.03 13.22
N VAL A 81 23.36 29.76 12.60
CA VAL A 81 23.55 30.44 11.31
C VAL A 81 23.51 31.94 11.55
N VAL A 82 24.62 32.64 11.30
CA VAL A 82 24.74 34.08 11.55
C VAL A 82 25.16 34.81 10.27
N PHE A 83 24.43 35.86 9.93
CA PHE A 83 24.74 36.77 8.83
C PHE A 83 25.62 37.91 9.35
N CYS A 84 26.71 38.22 8.67
CA CYS A 84 27.64 39.28 9.09
C CYS A 84 28.23 40.03 7.90
N SER A 85 28.66 41.27 8.14
CA SER A 85 29.52 42.00 7.21
C SER A 85 30.97 41.50 7.30
N LYS A 86 31.82 41.94 6.36
CA LYS A 86 33.25 41.66 6.40
C LYS A 86 33.88 42.08 7.74
N ASP A 87 33.58 43.28 8.24
CA ASP A 87 34.18 43.79 9.48
C ASP A 87 33.80 42.97 10.73
N GLU A 88 32.65 42.28 10.68
CA GLU A 88 32.11 41.47 11.78
C GLU A 88 32.48 39.98 11.68
N LEU A 89 33.19 39.56 10.64
CA LEU A 89 33.39 38.13 10.35
C LEU A 89 34.14 37.39 11.47
N ASN A 90 35.25 37.96 11.96
CA ASN A 90 36.08 37.32 13.00
C ASN A 90 35.36 37.18 14.35
N SER A 91 34.61 38.22 14.75
CA SER A 91 33.81 38.17 15.99
C SER A 91 32.66 37.17 15.86
N THR A 92 32.04 37.09 14.68
CA THR A 92 30.98 36.12 14.36
C THR A 92 31.51 34.67 14.41
N ILE A 93 32.66 34.38 13.80
CA ILE A 93 33.32 33.06 13.86
C ILE A 93 33.57 32.66 15.32
N SER A 94 34.13 33.56 16.11
CA SER A 94 34.40 33.32 17.54
C SER A 94 33.11 33.05 18.32
N GLY A 95 32.04 33.80 18.02
CA GLY A 95 30.72 33.63 18.63
C GLY A 95 30.10 32.27 18.31
N VAL A 96 30.14 31.82 17.05
CA VAL A 96 29.60 30.51 16.63
C VAL A 96 30.41 29.37 17.25
N LEU A 97 31.74 29.46 17.26
CA LEU A 97 32.60 28.45 17.93
C LEU A 97 32.31 28.36 19.43
N GLY A 98 32.08 29.50 20.10
CA GLY A 98 31.66 29.52 21.51
C GLY A 98 30.26 28.95 21.73
N ALA A 99 29.34 29.12 20.78
CA ALA A 99 28.01 28.52 20.82
C ALA A 99 28.06 26.99 20.63
N MET A 100 28.91 26.51 19.72
CA MET A 100 29.17 25.07 19.53
C MET A 100 29.67 24.42 20.83
N GLU A 101 30.65 25.04 21.48
CA GLU A 101 31.21 24.56 22.75
C GLU A 101 30.16 24.50 23.86
N LYS A 102 29.33 25.55 24.00
CA LYS A 102 28.20 25.58 24.96
C LYS A 102 27.14 24.50 24.68
N ALA A 103 26.95 24.11 23.43
CA ALA A 103 26.02 23.07 23.03
C ALA A 103 26.61 21.65 23.11
N GLY A 104 27.88 21.50 23.53
CA GLY A 104 28.57 20.21 23.60
C GLY A 104 28.98 19.65 22.22
N GLU A 105 29.08 20.51 21.21
CA GLU A 105 29.51 20.15 19.86
C GLU A 105 31.05 20.20 19.74
N ASP A 106 31.61 19.36 18.87
CA ASP A 106 33.04 19.29 18.64
C ASP A 106 33.54 20.55 17.90
N ARG A 107 34.22 21.42 18.64
CA ARG A 107 34.79 22.68 18.14
C ARG A 107 35.92 22.45 17.12
N THR A 108 36.55 21.27 17.09
CA THR A 108 37.62 20.96 16.13
C THR A 108 37.12 20.83 14.69
N LEU A 109 35.81 20.62 14.51
CA LEU A 109 35.15 20.65 13.20
C LEU A 109 35.14 22.05 12.58
N GLY A 110 35.23 23.09 13.40
CA GLY A 110 35.26 24.49 12.97
C GLY A 110 33.92 25.06 12.54
N VAL A 111 33.96 26.15 11.79
CA VAL A 111 32.81 26.82 11.16
C VAL A 111 32.96 26.87 9.66
N ILE A 112 31.83 27.00 8.97
CA ILE A 112 31.72 27.19 7.53
C ILE A 112 31.44 28.67 7.28
N VAL A 113 32.30 29.33 6.51
CA VAL A 113 32.10 30.71 6.05
C VAL A 113 31.74 30.68 4.57
N GLN A 114 30.60 31.27 4.19
CA GLN A 114 30.11 31.36 2.80
C GLN A 114 29.75 32.81 2.46
N PRO A 115 30.02 33.31 1.24
CA PRO A 115 29.45 34.56 0.77
C PRO A 115 27.92 34.54 0.83
N LEU A 116 27.31 35.65 1.23
CA LEU A 116 25.86 35.78 1.25
C LEU A 116 25.31 35.76 -0.18
N VAL A 117 24.45 34.78 -0.48
CA VAL A 117 23.72 34.72 -1.74
C VAL A 117 22.59 35.75 -1.71
N GLU A 118 22.46 36.53 -2.80
CA GLU A 118 21.41 37.55 -2.96
C GLU A 118 19.99 36.95 -2.95
N SER A 119 18.99 37.79 -2.70
CA SER A 119 17.58 37.37 -2.59
C SER A 119 17.06 36.68 -3.85
N GLY A 120 16.42 35.53 -3.67
CA GLY A 120 15.71 34.77 -4.71
C GLY A 120 14.58 33.95 -4.08
N THR A 121 13.88 33.15 -4.88
CA THR A 121 12.86 32.22 -4.36
C THR A 121 13.55 31.07 -3.65
N GLU A 122 13.26 30.87 -2.36
CA GLU A 122 13.77 29.74 -1.60
C GLU A 122 12.97 28.48 -1.96
N VAL A 123 13.68 27.40 -2.28
CA VAL A 123 13.12 26.10 -2.65
C VAL A 123 13.78 25.02 -1.80
N MET A 124 13.04 24.00 -1.39
CA MET A 124 13.60 22.79 -0.80
C MET A 124 13.60 21.67 -1.84
N VAL A 125 14.73 20.98 -1.96
CA VAL A 125 14.88 19.77 -2.77
C VAL A 125 15.32 18.64 -1.86
N SER A 126 14.56 17.54 -1.82
CA SER A 126 14.89 16.37 -1.00
C SER A 126 14.73 15.10 -1.83
N VAL A 127 15.69 14.18 -1.71
CA VAL A 127 15.68 12.88 -2.37
C VAL A 127 15.85 11.81 -1.30
N LEU A 128 14.86 10.94 -1.18
CA LEU A 128 14.85 9.80 -0.28
C LEU A 128 15.09 8.52 -1.07
N ASN A 129 16.01 7.67 -0.61
CA ASN A 129 16.27 6.36 -1.18
C ASN A 129 15.41 5.31 -0.46
N THR A 130 14.44 4.73 -1.17
CA THR A 130 13.50 3.77 -0.60
C THR A 130 13.74 2.38 -1.16
N SER A 131 13.03 1.38 -0.63
CA SER A 131 13.00 0.04 -1.22
C SER A 131 12.33 0.01 -2.61
N TYR A 132 11.58 1.05 -2.97
CA TYR A 132 10.81 1.18 -4.22
C TYR A 132 11.47 2.11 -5.26
N GLY A 133 12.68 2.59 -4.99
CA GLY A 133 13.36 3.61 -5.79
C GLY A 133 13.46 4.95 -5.06
N THR A 134 13.93 5.97 -5.76
CA THR A 134 14.12 7.31 -5.17
C THR A 134 12.82 8.12 -5.19
N VAL A 135 12.47 8.72 -4.06
CA VAL A 135 11.40 9.72 -3.97
C VAL A 135 12.02 11.10 -3.93
N THR A 136 11.74 11.90 -4.96
CA THR A 136 12.15 13.30 -5.02
C THR A 136 11.00 14.20 -4.61
N THR A 137 11.28 15.12 -3.71
CA THR A 137 10.36 16.12 -3.20
C THR A 137 10.88 17.52 -3.52
N VAL A 138 10.04 18.36 -4.13
CA VAL A 138 10.31 19.78 -4.37
C VAL A 138 9.18 20.62 -3.76
N LYS A 139 9.51 21.61 -2.93
CA LYS A 139 8.53 22.56 -2.36
C LYS A 139 9.15 23.93 -2.18
N LEU A 140 8.33 24.96 -1.96
CA LEU A 140 8.83 26.28 -1.54
C LEU A 140 9.50 26.17 -0.16
N GLY A 141 10.67 26.79 -0.03
CA GLY A 141 11.59 26.74 1.13
C GLY A 141 11.51 27.97 2.05
N GLY A 142 12.39 27.99 3.04
CA GLY A 142 12.55 29.07 4.03
C GLY A 142 12.03 28.81 5.44
N ALA A 143 12.15 29.80 6.33
CA ALA A 143 11.74 29.68 7.75
C ALA A 143 10.24 29.36 7.95
N LEU A 144 9.41 29.57 6.92
CA LEU A 144 7.97 29.26 6.89
C LEU A 144 7.65 27.99 6.06
N ALA A 145 8.65 27.23 5.61
CA ALA A 145 8.48 26.07 4.73
C ALA A 145 7.76 24.87 5.38
N GLU A 146 7.64 24.84 6.70
CA GLU A 146 6.88 23.79 7.41
C GLU A 146 5.37 23.95 7.23
N GLU A 147 4.88 25.15 6.86
CA GLU A 147 3.46 25.46 6.69
C GLU A 147 2.98 25.37 5.23
N SER A 148 3.89 25.23 4.26
CA SER A 148 3.51 25.15 2.84
C SER A 148 2.93 23.78 2.49
N THR A 149 1.66 23.75 2.08
CA THR A 149 0.97 22.55 1.61
C THR A 149 1.32 22.16 0.18
N THR A 150 2.04 23.02 -0.57
CA THR A 150 2.25 22.82 -2.01
C THR A 150 3.60 22.17 -2.28
N THR A 151 3.56 20.90 -2.69
CA THR A 151 4.74 20.03 -2.84
C THR A 151 4.59 19.17 -4.09
N VAL A 152 5.63 19.11 -4.94
CA VAL A 152 5.78 18.06 -5.95
C VAL A 152 6.46 16.87 -5.30
N ARG A 153 5.91 15.66 -5.49
CA ARG A 153 6.56 14.41 -5.10
C ARG A 153 6.51 13.42 -6.25
N LEU A 154 7.67 12.89 -6.62
CA LEU A 154 7.81 11.94 -7.73
C LEU A 154 8.63 10.74 -7.26
N LEU A 155 8.18 9.54 -7.63
CA LEU A 155 8.86 8.28 -7.38
C LEU A 155 9.49 7.77 -8.68
N GLY A 156 10.72 7.26 -8.58
CA GLY A 156 11.46 6.68 -9.69
C GLY A 156 12.44 7.64 -10.34
N GLU A 157 12.96 7.28 -11.51
CA GLU A 157 13.82 8.15 -12.31
C GLU A 157 13.00 9.29 -12.92
N ILE A 158 13.48 10.52 -12.74
CA ILE A 158 12.74 11.71 -13.15
C ILE A 158 13.38 12.32 -14.40
N ASN A 159 12.59 12.39 -15.47
CA ASN A 159 12.90 13.23 -16.62
C ASN A 159 12.71 14.72 -16.23
N PRO A 160 13.70 15.61 -16.48
CA PRO A 160 13.57 17.05 -16.27
C PRO A 160 12.29 17.68 -16.86
N ASP A 161 11.79 17.19 -18.00
CA ASP A 161 10.57 17.70 -18.64
C ASP A 161 9.32 17.40 -17.82
N ILE A 162 9.23 16.19 -17.24
CA ILE A 162 8.13 15.80 -16.35
C ILE A 162 8.17 16.70 -15.11
N LEU A 163 9.35 16.89 -14.53
CA LEU A 163 9.52 17.73 -13.36
C LEU A 163 9.18 19.20 -13.65
N PHE A 164 9.58 19.71 -14.81
CA PHE A 164 9.20 21.05 -15.27
C PHE A 164 7.68 21.20 -15.30
N ASN A 165 6.97 20.23 -15.89
CA ASN A 165 5.51 20.26 -16.00
C ASN A 165 4.84 20.22 -14.63
N GLU A 166 5.31 19.39 -13.70
CA GLU A 166 4.75 19.28 -12.36
C GLU A 166 5.02 20.53 -11.51
N ILE A 167 6.25 21.07 -11.53
CA ILE A 167 6.58 22.30 -10.80
C ILE A 167 5.81 23.50 -11.37
N SER A 168 5.61 23.56 -12.69
CA SER A 168 4.88 24.65 -13.36
C SER A 168 3.41 24.77 -12.98
N LYS A 169 2.83 23.71 -12.39
CA LYS A 169 1.45 23.71 -11.89
C LYS A 169 1.33 24.32 -10.49
N ILE A 170 2.44 24.53 -9.79
CA ILE A 170 2.45 25.01 -8.40
C ILE A 170 2.50 26.54 -8.35
N PRO A 171 1.52 27.20 -7.68
CA PRO A 171 1.59 28.63 -7.40
C PRO A 171 2.86 28.99 -6.60
N GLY A 172 3.54 30.07 -7.00
CA GLY A 172 4.73 30.59 -6.32
C GLY A 172 6.08 30.20 -6.93
N PHE A 173 6.11 29.25 -7.88
CA PHE A 173 7.29 29.01 -8.72
C PHE A 173 7.26 29.93 -9.95
N SER A 174 8.31 30.73 -10.16
CA SER A 174 8.43 31.53 -11.40
C SER A 174 8.90 30.64 -12.54
N ARG A 175 8.19 30.70 -13.68
CA ARG A 175 8.54 29.96 -14.91
C ARG A 175 9.96 30.25 -15.40
N ASP A 176 10.53 31.39 -15.04
CA ASP A 176 11.86 31.82 -15.47
C ASP A 176 12.99 30.91 -14.97
N PHE A 177 12.83 30.28 -13.80
CA PHE A 177 13.89 29.44 -13.19
C PHE A 177 13.58 27.94 -13.18
N ILE A 178 12.35 27.53 -13.50
CA ILE A 178 11.94 26.11 -13.47
C ILE A 178 12.84 25.21 -14.34
N PRO A 179 13.25 25.58 -15.57
CA PRO A 179 14.11 24.71 -16.38
C PRO A 179 15.44 24.38 -15.69
N MET A 180 16.11 25.40 -15.12
CA MET A 180 17.37 25.21 -14.39
C MET A 180 17.15 24.41 -13.10
N LEU A 181 16.07 24.69 -12.37
CA LEU A 181 15.70 23.95 -11.17
C LEU A 181 15.44 22.48 -11.48
N ALA A 182 14.72 22.17 -12.57
CA ALA A 182 14.42 20.80 -12.96
C ALA A 182 15.71 20.01 -13.28
N GLN A 183 16.64 20.63 -14.00
CA GLN A 183 17.95 20.03 -14.27
C GLN A 183 18.79 19.84 -13.00
N PHE A 184 18.77 20.82 -12.09
CA PHE A 184 19.43 20.73 -10.79
C PHE A 184 18.89 19.56 -9.96
N VAL A 185 17.57 19.43 -9.85
CA VAL A 185 16.90 18.34 -9.11
C VAL A 185 17.22 16.98 -9.72
N HIS A 186 17.22 16.86 -11.05
CA HIS A 186 17.62 15.63 -11.73
C HIS A 186 19.06 15.21 -11.38
N ASN A 187 20.00 16.16 -11.37
CA ASN A 187 21.38 15.88 -10.97
C ASN A 187 21.48 15.43 -9.50
N VAL A 188 20.75 16.08 -8.59
CA VAL A 188 20.70 15.70 -7.17
C VAL A 188 20.13 14.28 -7.00
N GLN A 189 19.07 13.94 -7.74
CA GLN A 189 18.51 12.59 -7.70
C GLN A 189 19.51 11.53 -8.15
N ARG A 190 20.23 11.78 -9.26
CA ARG A 190 21.25 10.86 -9.77
C ARG A 190 22.33 10.57 -8.74
N ILE A 191 22.71 11.55 -7.92
CA ILE A 191 23.69 11.35 -6.84
C ILE A 191 23.19 10.31 -5.85
N VAL A 192 21.93 10.37 -5.43
CA VAL A 192 21.38 9.37 -4.51
C VAL A 192 21.24 8.00 -5.19
N GLN A 193 20.84 7.97 -6.47
CA GLN A 193 20.70 6.71 -7.21
C GLN A 193 22.02 5.97 -7.41
N THR A 194 23.13 6.69 -7.65
CA THR A 194 24.45 6.06 -7.86
C THR A 194 25.18 5.72 -6.57
N ASN A 195 24.64 6.09 -5.40
CA ASN A 195 25.24 5.87 -4.09
C ASN A 195 24.19 5.21 -3.16
N PRO A 196 23.94 3.89 -3.27
CA PRO A 196 22.86 3.19 -2.56
C PRO A 196 22.97 3.22 -1.02
N GLU A 197 24.15 3.50 -0.50
CA GLU A 197 24.44 3.79 0.91
C GLU A 197 23.74 5.06 1.40
N LEU A 198 23.36 5.98 0.51
CA LEU A 198 22.67 7.21 0.89
C LEU A 198 21.20 6.87 1.13
N GLU A 199 20.76 7.12 2.36
CA GLU A 199 19.36 7.02 2.75
C GLU A 199 18.58 8.25 2.27
N SER A 200 19.14 9.45 2.49
CA SER A 200 18.51 10.69 2.05
C SER A 200 19.52 11.80 1.79
N LEU A 201 19.15 12.71 0.90
CA LEU A 201 19.86 13.94 0.60
C LEU A 201 18.84 15.08 0.50
N GLU A 202 18.96 16.09 1.36
CA GLU A 202 18.10 17.27 1.38
C GLU A 202 18.93 18.54 1.23
N ILE A 203 18.47 19.46 0.40
CA ILE A 203 19.07 20.78 0.18
C ILE A 203 18.00 21.81 0.52
N ASN A 204 18.21 22.57 1.60
CA ASN A 204 17.21 23.48 2.13
C ASN A 204 17.81 24.71 2.85
N PRO A 205 17.81 25.92 2.25
CA PRO A 205 17.20 26.23 0.95
C PRO A 205 18.14 26.03 -0.26
N VAL A 206 17.52 26.02 -1.42
CA VAL A 206 18.07 26.30 -2.74
C VAL A 206 17.53 27.67 -3.14
N ILE A 207 18.42 28.64 -3.38
CA ILE A 207 18.04 29.98 -3.81
C ILE A 207 17.91 29.99 -5.33
N CYS A 208 16.71 30.26 -5.83
CA CYS A 208 16.38 30.24 -7.25
C CYS A 208 16.17 31.67 -7.78
N SER A 209 16.89 32.03 -8.85
CA SER A 209 16.65 33.25 -9.64
C SER A 209 16.61 32.92 -11.14
N LYS A 210 16.27 33.91 -11.98
CA LYS A 210 16.25 33.74 -13.44
C LYS A 210 17.64 33.47 -14.03
N GLU A 211 18.71 33.76 -13.30
CA GLU A 211 20.10 33.58 -13.74
C GLU A 211 20.78 32.35 -13.14
N ARG A 212 20.38 31.91 -11.93
CA ARG A 212 21.12 30.87 -11.19
C ARG A 212 20.27 30.08 -10.21
N ILE A 213 20.70 28.84 -9.96
CA ILE A 213 20.20 27.95 -8.90
C ILE A 213 21.35 27.70 -7.92
N VAL A 214 21.20 28.13 -6.67
CA VAL A 214 22.30 28.13 -5.70
C VAL A 214 21.90 27.34 -4.45
N PRO A 215 22.46 26.13 -4.23
CA PRO A 215 22.27 25.41 -2.98
C PRO A 215 23.03 26.13 -1.86
N VAL A 216 22.37 26.38 -0.72
CA VAL A 216 23.03 27.07 0.41
C VAL A 216 23.18 26.18 1.64
N ASP A 217 22.40 25.12 1.79
CA ASP A 217 22.51 24.17 2.90
C ASP A 217 22.29 22.74 2.40
N ILE A 218 22.83 21.75 3.13
CA ILE A 218 22.69 20.33 2.77
C ILE A 218 22.62 19.44 4.01
N ARG A 219 21.79 18.40 3.91
CA ARG A 219 21.72 17.27 4.84
C ARG A 219 21.85 15.96 4.09
N VAL A 220 22.67 15.06 4.64
CA VAL A 220 22.87 13.72 4.08
C VAL A 220 22.78 12.71 5.19
N ALA A 221 22.08 11.61 4.91
CA ALA A 221 22.02 10.46 5.78
C ALA A 221 22.39 9.20 5.01
N SER A 222 22.99 8.24 5.70
CA SER A 222 23.33 6.94 5.15
C SER A 222 22.59 5.82 5.84
N ARG A 223 22.47 4.70 5.13
CA ARG A 223 21.94 3.44 5.60
C ARG A 223 22.90 2.31 5.27
N GLU A 224 22.76 1.21 5.99
CA GLU A 224 23.34 -0.04 5.53
C GLU A 224 22.62 -0.50 4.24
N PRO A 225 23.35 -1.06 3.27
CA PRO A 225 22.74 -1.59 2.06
C PRO A 225 21.78 -2.74 2.42
N PRO A 226 20.60 -2.81 1.80
CA PRO A 226 19.65 -3.88 2.07
C PRO A 226 20.23 -5.24 1.69
N ILE A 227 20.02 -6.23 2.56
CA ILE A 227 20.35 -7.63 2.28
C ILE A 227 19.27 -8.20 1.36
N GLU A 228 19.67 -8.63 0.16
CA GLU A 228 18.77 -9.29 -0.79
C GLU A 228 18.35 -10.67 -0.26
N LYS A 229 17.06 -10.82 0.05
CA LYS A 229 16.48 -12.11 0.47
C LYS A 229 16.01 -12.85 -0.78
N LYS A 230 16.67 -13.96 -1.10
CA LYS A 230 16.21 -14.86 -2.18
C LYS A 230 15.10 -15.77 -1.68
N ASP A 231 14.10 -16.00 -2.52
CA ASP A 231 13.08 -17.00 -2.25
C ASP A 231 13.72 -18.39 -2.21
N PRO A 232 13.40 -19.22 -1.21
CA PRO A 232 14.07 -20.50 -0.99
C PRO A 232 13.62 -21.60 -1.97
N MET A 233 12.60 -21.34 -2.79
CA MET A 233 12.00 -22.30 -3.71
C MET A 233 11.55 -21.62 -5.01
N THR A 234 11.48 -22.39 -6.10
CA THR A 234 10.99 -21.89 -7.38
C THR A 234 9.48 -21.64 -7.33
N GLN A 235 8.97 -20.79 -8.23
CA GLN A 235 7.52 -20.51 -8.29
C GLN A 235 6.70 -21.77 -8.61
N THR A 236 7.22 -22.68 -9.44
CA THR A 236 6.54 -23.95 -9.76
C THR A 236 6.41 -24.86 -8.53
N GLU A 237 7.49 -24.99 -7.74
CA GLU A 237 7.45 -25.74 -6.49
C GLU A 237 6.49 -25.10 -5.49
N PHE A 238 6.50 -23.76 -5.39
CA PHE A 238 5.61 -23.01 -4.50
C PHE A 238 4.15 -23.25 -4.86
N ASN A 239 3.80 -23.11 -6.15
CA ASN A 239 2.45 -23.35 -6.65
C ASN A 239 1.99 -24.80 -6.40
N GLY A 240 2.87 -25.79 -6.56
CA GLY A 240 2.55 -27.19 -6.25
C GLY A 240 2.32 -27.46 -4.75
N GLN A 241 2.97 -26.71 -3.86
CA GLN A 241 2.67 -26.78 -2.43
C GLN A 241 1.37 -26.05 -2.06
N MET A 242 1.10 -24.91 -2.69
CA MET A 242 -0.16 -24.17 -2.52
C MET A 242 -1.37 -24.98 -3.01
N ASP A 243 -1.24 -25.72 -4.12
CA ASP A 243 -2.32 -26.57 -4.60
C ASP A 243 -2.64 -27.70 -3.63
N ARG A 244 -1.63 -28.39 -3.08
CA ARG A 244 -1.85 -29.38 -2.01
C ARG A 244 -2.47 -28.77 -0.75
N LEU A 245 -2.07 -27.56 -0.39
CA LEU A 245 -2.61 -26.84 0.75
C LEU A 245 -4.10 -26.48 0.57
N LEU A 246 -4.49 -26.03 -0.62
CA LEU A 246 -5.85 -25.59 -0.94
C LEU A 246 -6.77 -26.76 -1.31
N HIS A 247 -6.20 -27.82 -1.89
CA HIS A 247 -6.88 -29.03 -2.35
C HIS A 247 -6.39 -30.32 -1.66
N PRO A 248 -6.34 -30.38 -0.32
CA PRO A 248 -5.78 -31.54 0.37
C PRO A 248 -6.74 -32.72 0.28
N LYS A 249 -6.18 -33.89 -0.03
CA LYS A 249 -6.84 -35.20 0.13
C LYS A 249 -6.67 -35.71 1.54
N ILE A 250 -5.49 -35.52 2.14
CA ILE A 250 -5.19 -35.89 3.53
C ILE A 250 -4.78 -34.64 4.30
N ALA A 251 -5.59 -34.26 5.30
CA ALA A 251 -5.30 -33.13 6.18
C ALA A 251 -5.12 -33.60 7.63
N VAL A 252 -3.98 -33.26 8.23
CA VAL A 252 -3.65 -33.62 9.62
C VAL A 252 -3.89 -32.44 10.56
N PHE A 253 -4.75 -32.64 11.56
CA PHE A 253 -4.98 -31.68 12.64
C PHE A 253 -4.28 -32.14 13.92
N VAL A 254 -3.40 -31.28 14.45
CA VAL A 254 -2.53 -31.63 15.59
C VAL A 254 -3.09 -31.14 16.91
N ALA A 255 -3.09 -32.04 17.89
CA ALA A 255 -3.53 -31.86 19.27
C ALA A 255 -4.95 -31.26 19.40
N PRO A 256 -5.98 -31.80 18.72
CA PRO A 256 -7.35 -31.29 18.84
C PRO A 256 -7.84 -31.32 20.30
N ALA A 257 -8.79 -30.44 20.64
CA ALA A 257 -9.46 -30.43 21.94
C ALA A 257 -10.92 -30.88 21.81
N CYS A 258 -11.48 -31.41 22.92
CA CYS A 258 -12.83 -31.97 22.97
C CYS A 258 -13.92 -30.92 23.21
N ASP A 259 -13.57 -29.79 23.83
CA ASP A 259 -14.50 -28.75 24.26
C ASP A 259 -13.80 -27.37 24.39
N LEU A 260 -14.59 -26.37 24.80
CA LEU A 260 -14.17 -24.96 24.90
C LEU A 260 -13.04 -24.70 25.91
N THR A 261 -12.69 -25.62 26.81
CA THR A 261 -11.49 -25.45 27.67
C THR A 261 -10.20 -25.35 26.85
N GLY A 262 -10.21 -25.95 25.65
CA GLY A 262 -9.18 -25.81 24.63
C GLY A 262 -9.64 -25.02 23.41
N ALA A 263 -10.39 -23.93 23.61
CA ALA A 263 -11.15 -23.17 22.60
C ALA A 263 -10.58 -23.21 21.17
N VAL A 264 -9.36 -22.72 20.93
CA VAL A 264 -8.74 -22.71 19.59
C VAL A 264 -8.67 -24.10 18.97
N ARG A 265 -8.14 -25.08 19.71
CA ARG A 265 -7.97 -26.47 19.24
C ARG A 265 -9.29 -27.21 19.11
N TYR A 266 -10.31 -26.79 19.85
CA TYR A 266 -11.68 -27.31 19.73
C TYR A 266 -12.38 -26.75 18.49
N LEU A 267 -12.25 -25.45 18.22
CA LEU A 267 -12.77 -24.83 17.00
C LEU A 267 -12.10 -25.41 15.75
N MET A 268 -10.79 -25.64 15.78
CA MET A 268 -10.08 -26.38 14.72
C MET A 268 -10.68 -27.77 14.51
N ALA A 269 -10.98 -28.50 15.59
CA ALA A 269 -11.58 -29.83 15.49
C ALA A 269 -12.97 -29.78 14.86
N LEU A 270 -13.83 -28.83 15.25
CA LEU A 270 -15.14 -28.61 14.63
C LEU A 270 -15.02 -28.25 13.15
N ASN A 271 -14.07 -27.40 12.79
CA ASN A 271 -13.81 -27.02 11.41
C ASN A 271 -13.29 -28.18 10.57
N ALA A 272 -12.45 -29.03 11.15
CA ALA A 272 -11.98 -30.27 10.52
C ALA A 272 -13.16 -31.20 10.21
N LEU A 273 -14.07 -31.43 11.16
CA LEU A 273 -15.27 -32.24 10.95
C LEU A 273 -16.17 -31.69 9.82
N ARG A 274 -16.34 -30.37 9.75
CA ARG A 274 -17.10 -29.71 8.66
C ARG A 274 -16.39 -29.84 7.31
N SER A 275 -15.08 -29.99 7.33
CA SER A 275 -14.21 -30.12 6.15
C SER A 275 -14.08 -31.59 5.67
N GLU A 276 -14.72 -32.57 6.29
CA GLU A 276 -14.73 -33.97 5.79
C GLU A 276 -15.53 -34.12 4.48
N ALA A 277 -16.35 -33.12 4.12
CA ALA A 277 -17.13 -33.14 2.89
C ALA A 277 -16.23 -33.03 1.65
N GLU A 278 -16.58 -33.79 0.59
CA GLU A 278 -15.84 -33.93 -0.69
C GLU A 278 -14.67 -34.93 -0.70
N GLY A 279 -14.73 -35.99 0.12
CA GLY A 279 -13.81 -37.13 0.00
C GLY A 279 -12.42 -36.91 0.60
N ARG A 280 -12.25 -35.85 1.40
CA ARG A 280 -11.05 -35.54 2.17
C ARG A 280 -10.96 -36.41 3.42
N GLU A 281 -9.81 -37.03 3.64
CA GLU A 281 -9.48 -37.74 4.86
C GLU A 281 -8.94 -36.77 5.92
N ILE A 282 -9.67 -36.65 7.02
CA ILE A 282 -9.27 -35.86 8.19
C ILE A 282 -8.60 -36.77 9.21
N VAL A 283 -7.35 -36.46 9.53
CA VAL A 283 -6.51 -37.24 10.44
C VAL A 283 -6.19 -36.40 11.67
N PHE A 284 -6.42 -36.96 12.87
CA PHE A 284 -6.04 -36.30 14.11
C PHE A 284 -4.74 -36.88 14.67
N LEU A 285 -3.79 -36.02 15.03
CA LEU A 285 -2.55 -36.38 15.71
C LEU A 285 -2.63 -35.90 17.17
N HIS A 286 -2.56 -36.81 18.14
CA HIS A 286 -2.55 -36.46 19.56
C HIS A 286 -1.53 -37.30 20.34
N PRO A 287 -0.57 -36.71 21.05
CA PRO A 287 0.57 -37.45 21.63
C PRO A 287 0.17 -38.51 22.68
N GLN A 288 -1.01 -38.34 23.30
CA GLN A 288 -1.46 -39.16 24.43
C GLN A 288 -2.76 -39.94 24.19
N LYS A 289 -3.49 -39.67 23.10
CA LYS A 289 -4.86 -40.18 22.92
C LYS A 289 -4.94 -40.98 21.64
N ASP A 290 -5.60 -42.14 21.67
CA ASP A 290 -5.93 -42.95 20.48
C ASP A 290 -7.28 -42.58 19.87
N GLN A 291 -8.10 -41.84 20.61
CA GLN A 291 -9.38 -41.31 20.16
C GLN A 291 -9.69 -39.97 20.83
N ILE A 292 -10.48 -39.14 20.16
CA ILE A 292 -11.02 -37.91 20.72
C ILE A 292 -12.54 -37.87 20.57
N GLU A 293 -13.19 -37.38 21.62
CA GLU A 293 -14.63 -37.18 21.72
C GLU A 293 -14.93 -35.68 21.62
N ILE A 294 -15.29 -35.20 20.43
CA ILE A 294 -15.51 -33.79 20.15
C ILE A 294 -16.98 -33.47 20.41
N GLN A 295 -17.26 -32.54 21.32
CA GLN A 295 -18.63 -32.08 21.58
C GLN A 295 -19.15 -31.29 20.36
N LEU A 296 -20.42 -31.49 19.99
CA LEU A 296 -21.02 -30.79 18.85
C LEU A 296 -21.87 -29.61 19.33
N PRO A 297 -21.80 -28.43 18.69
CA PRO A 297 -22.64 -27.27 19.06
C PRO A 297 -24.15 -27.53 19.00
N THR A 298 -24.59 -28.46 18.15
CA THR A 298 -25.99 -28.87 17.99
C THR A 298 -26.46 -29.86 19.07
N GLY A 299 -25.58 -30.22 20.01
CA GLY A 299 -25.75 -31.37 20.90
C GLY A 299 -25.19 -32.66 20.30
N GLY A 300 -24.66 -33.55 21.15
CA GLY A 300 -24.03 -34.82 20.78
C GLY A 300 -22.49 -34.80 20.81
N VAL A 301 -21.89 -35.93 20.44
CA VAL A 301 -20.43 -36.15 20.46
C VAL A 301 -20.00 -36.85 19.17
N ALA A 302 -18.95 -36.33 18.53
CA ALA A 302 -18.27 -36.98 17.41
C ALA A 302 -17.00 -37.67 17.91
N VAL A 303 -16.94 -39.00 17.77
CA VAL A 303 -15.74 -39.79 18.11
C VAL A 303 -14.85 -39.92 16.88
N ARG A 304 -13.55 -39.69 17.04
CA ARG A 304 -12.55 -39.78 15.96
C ARG A 304 -11.28 -40.50 16.42
N LYS A 305 -10.69 -41.33 15.56
CA LYS A 305 -9.38 -41.95 15.78
C LYS A 305 -8.31 -40.85 15.83
N CYS A 306 -7.36 -40.99 16.75
CA CYS A 306 -6.15 -40.19 16.84
C CYS A 306 -4.92 -41.09 16.68
N TYR A 307 -3.93 -40.59 15.95
CA TYR A 307 -2.60 -41.20 15.89
C TYR A 307 -1.71 -40.60 16.98
N ARG A 308 -0.87 -41.42 17.63
CA ARG A 308 0.04 -40.95 18.68
C ARG A 308 1.35 -40.35 18.16
N SER A 309 1.73 -40.66 16.93
CA SER A 309 2.96 -40.15 16.31
C SER A 309 2.77 -39.92 14.82
N PHE A 310 3.56 -38.98 14.28
CA PHE A 310 3.55 -38.68 12.85
C PHE A 310 4.02 -39.88 12.00
N GLY A 311 4.96 -40.69 12.51
CA GLY A 311 5.42 -41.91 11.84
C GLY A 311 4.30 -42.92 11.58
N ARG A 312 3.38 -43.09 12.54
CA ARG A 312 2.20 -43.96 12.33
C ARG A 312 1.26 -43.44 11.25
N ILE A 313 1.14 -42.12 11.12
CA ILE A 313 0.36 -41.52 10.03
C ILE A 313 1.02 -41.87 8.68
N LEU A 314 2.34 -41.74 8.58
CA LEU A 314 3.07 -42.11 7.35
C LEU A 314 2.93 -43.60 7.00
N GLU A 315 2.95 -44.48 8.00
CA GLU A 315 2.82 -45.94 7.83
C GLU A 315 1.40 -46.37 7.43
N GLU A 316 0.37 -45.85 8.10
CA GLU A 316 -1.01 -46.32 7.97
C GLU A 316 -1.85 -45.51 6.97
N VAL A 317 -1.58 -44.21 6.82
CA VAL A 317 -2.35 -43.29 5.96
C VAL A 317 -1.53 -42.84 4.75
N GLY A 318 -0.24 -42.56 4.94
CA GLY A 318 0.66 -42.01 3.94
C GLY A 318 1.09 -40.57 4.23
N VAL A 319 1.74 -39.93 3.26
CA VAL A 319 2.24 -38.54 3.39
C VAL A 319 1.05 -37.56 3.33
N PRO A 320 0.81 -36.74 4.37
CA PRO A 320 -0.24 -35.72 4.35
C PRO A 320 -0.02 -34.64 3.29
N ASP A 321 -1.10 -34.06 2.78
CA ASP A 321 -1.05 -32.88 1.91
C ASP A 321 -0.87 -31.58 2.70
N VAL A 322 -1.34 -31.55 3.95
CA VAL A 322 -1.21 -30.40 4.85
C VAL A 322 -1.22 -30.83 6.32
N VAL A 323 -0.44 -30.13 7.14
CA VAL A 323 -0.52 -30.19 8.60
C VAL A 323 -1.05 -28.87 9.14
N ILE A 324 -2.00 -28.92 10.09
CA ILE A 324 -2.58 -27.76 10.77
C ILE A 324 -2.39 -27.95 12.28
N ALA A 325 -1.76 -26.98 12.95
CA ALA A 325 -1.44 -27.10 14.36
C ALA A 325 -1.55 -25.78 15.13
N ALA A 326 -2.13 -25.84 16.33
CA ALA A 326 -2.05 -24.77 17.33
C ALA A 326 -1.20 -25.27 18.52
N LEU A 327 0.10 -24.99 18.45
CA LEU A 327 1.12 -25.48 19.37
C LEU A 327 1.95 -24.32 19.94
N LYS A 328 2.65 -24.55 21.04
CA LYS A 328 3.66 -23.63 21.59
C LYS A 328 4.91 -23.59 20.68
N PRO A 329 5.85 -22.64 20.87
CA PRO A 329 7.01 -22.49 20.00
C PRO A 329 7.84 -23.76 19.79
N GLU A 330 8.29 -24.44 20.85
CA GLU A 330 9.17 -25.61 20.73
C GLU A 330 8.53 -26.77 19.93
N PRO A 331 7.33 -27.28 20.25
CA PRO A 331 6.69 -28.32 19.46
C PRO A 331 6.30 -27.87 18.05
N THR A 332 6.08 -26.56 17.82
CA THR A 332 5.87 -26.02 16.46
C THR A 332 7.13 -26.14 15.63
N ILE A 333 8.30 -25.82 16.20
CA ILE A 333 9.61 -25.95 15.53
C ILE A 333 9.90 -27.42 15.18
N GLU A 334 9.64 -28.36 16.10
CA GLU A 334 9.78 -29.80 15.82
C GLU A 334 8.88 -30.26 14.68
N MET A 335 7.61 -29.81 14.69
CA MET A 335 6.67 -30.10 13.61
C MET A 335 7.09 -29.47 12.29
N ALA A 336 7.62 -28.25 12.30
CA ALA A 336 8.14 -27.57 11.11
C ALA A 336 9.32 -28.33 10.48
N LYS A 337 10.24 -28.86 11.30
CA LYS A 337 11.33 -29.74 10.82
C LYS A 337 10.79 -30.99 10.12
N LEU A 338 9.80 -31.65 10.72
CA LEU A 338 9.13 -32.82 10.12
C LEU A 338 8.45 -32.46 8.80
N CYS A 339 7.64 -31.40 8.79
CA CYS A 339 6.94 -30.94 7.59
C CYS A 339 7.94 -30.58 6.47
N SER A 340 9.02 -29.87 6.79
CA SER A 340 10.08 -29.52 5.83
C SER A 340 10.76 -30.76 5.24
N ASN A 341 11.08 -31.77 6.05
CA ASN A 341 11.74 -33.00 5.59
C ASN A 341 10.85 -33.82 4.64
N HIS A 342 9.54 -33.79 4.84
CA HIS A 342 8.56 -34.50 4.01
C HIS A 342 7.92 -33.61 2.94
N LYS A 343 8.34 -32.34 2.81
CA LYS A 343 7.79 -31.34 1.88
C LYS A 343 6.28 -31.14 2.04
N ILE A 344 5.80 -31.02 3.27
CA ILE A 344 4.38 -30.87 3.61
C ILE A 344 4.11 -29.40 4.00
N PRO A 345 3.17 -28.71 3.33
CA PRO A 345 2.65 -27.42 3.78
C PRO A 345 2.24 -27.42 5.25
N PHE A 346 2.60 -26.37 5.99
CA PHE A 346 2.32 -26.29 7.43
C PHE A 346 1.56 -25.00 7.80
N VAL A 347 0.38 -25.15 8.40
CA VAL A 347 -0.43 -24.05 8.95
C VAL A 347 -0.22 -23.99 10.47
N MET A 348 0.44 -22.94 10.92
CA MET A 348 0.89 -22.72 12.30
C MET A 348 0.00 -21.68 13.00
N ILE A 349 -1.08 -22.13 13.61
CA ILE A 349 -2.03 -21.26 14.31
C ILE A 349 -1.44 -20.69 15.60
N GLY A 350 -0.54 -21.44 16.26
CA GLY A 350 0.01 -21.06 17.56
C GLY A 350 0.80 -19.74 17.54
N ALA A 351 0.69 -18.97 18.62
CA ALA A 351 1.47 -17.76 18.89
C ALA A 351 2.55 -18.02 19.96
N GLY A 352 3.33 -17.00 20.29
CA GLY A 352 4.42 -17.03 21.28
C GLY A 352 5.82 -16.85 20.70
N PHE A 353 5.95 -16.33 19.47
CA PHE A 353 7.23 -16.16 18.78
C PHE A 353 7.73 -14.71 18.92
N GLY A 354 8.23 -14.09 17.84
CA GLY A 354 8.83 -12.76 17.88
C GLY A 354 7.87 -11.68 18.38
N GLU A 355 6.57 -11.83 18.11
CA GLU A 355 5.51 -10.95 18.60
C GLU A 355 5.34 -10.99 20.13
N ALA A 356 5.74 -12.10 20.77
CA ALA A 356 5.77 -12.26 22.21
C ALA A 356 7.16 -12.02 22.82
N GLY A 357 8.14 -11.60 22.00
CA GLY A 357 9.52 -11.35 22.40
C GLY A 357 10.48 -12.53 22.25
N ASP A 358 10.03 -13.71 21.81
CA ASP A 358 10.90 -14.87 21.56
C ASP A 358 11.49 -14.85 20.14
N GLN A 359 12.45 -13.95 19.96
CA GLN A 359 13.18 -13.78 18.71
C GLN A 359 14.05 -15.01 18.37
N ALA A 360 14.43 -15.83 19.35
CA ALA A 360 15.28 -17.00 19.13
C ALA A 360 14.49 -18.11 18.43
N SER A 361 13.32 -18.46 18.96
CA SER A 361 12.41 -19.43 18.34
C SER A 361 11.93 -18.98 16.96
N GLU A 362 11.64 -17.68 16.79
CA GLU A 362 11.26 -17.13 15.49
C GLU A 362 12.38 -17.29 14.45
N ARG A 363 13.62 -16.98 14.83
CA ARG A 363 14.77 -17.10 13.94
C ARG A 363 15.07 -18.55 13.58
N GLU A 364 14.91 -19.49 14.52
CA GLU A 364 15.03 -20.92 14.22
C GLU A 364 13.95 -21.35 13.21
N LEU A 365 12.71 -20.91 13.40
CA LEU A 365 11.61 -21.21 12.49
C LEU A 365 11.84 -20.65 11.08
N ILE A 366 12.27 -19.39 10.96
CA ILE A 366 12.65 -18.77 9.68
C ILE A 366 13.77 -19.57 9.00
N ASN A 367 14.78 -20.01 9.75
CA ASN A 367 15.89 -20.79 9.21
C ASN A 367 15.47 -22.17 8.69
N ILE A 368 14.39 -22.76 9.22
CA ILE A 368 13.82 -24.01 8.69
C ILE A 368 13.20 -23.76 7.32
N PHE A 369 12.34 -22.73 7.20
CA PHE A 369 11.67 -22.41 5.94
C PHE A 369 12.63 -21.88 4.86
N ALA A 370 13.69 -21.17 5.26
CA ALA A 370 14.73 -20.71 4.35
C ALA A 370 15.49 -21.84 3.62
N ARG A 371 15.36 -23.10 4.08
CA ARG A 371 15.92 -24.28 3.40
C ARG A 371 15.06 -24.76 2.21
N GLY A 372 13.83 -24.25 2.05
CA GLY A 372 12.98 -24.53 0.89
C GLY A 372 12.29 -25.89 0.88
N GLY A 373 12.22 -26.59 2.02
CA GLY A 373 11.55 -27.90 2.11
C GLY A 373 10.03 -27.81 2.03
N CYS A 374 9.42 -26.86 2.75
CA CYS A 374 7.98 -26.62 2.71
C CYS A 374 7.61 -25.14 2.82
N ILE A 375 6.37 -24.81 2.46
CA ILE A 375 5.73 -23.53 2.74
C ILE A 375 5.09 -23.54 4.14
N GLY A 376 5.09 -22.38 4.80
CA GLY A 376 4.51 -22.22 6.14
C GLY A 376 3.63 -20.99 6.27
N PHE A 377 2.37 -21.17 6.68
CA PHE A 377 1.45 -20.10 7.04
C PHE A 377 1.48 -19.87 8.55
N GLY A 378 1.75 -18.65 8.99
CA GLY A 378 1.99 -18.31 10.38
C GLY A 378 3.48 -18.19 10.73
N PRO A 379 3.85 -18.34 12.02
CA PRO A 379 3.00 -18.62 13.17
C PRO A 379 2.01 -17.46 13.44
N ASN A 380 1.18 -17.61 14.47
CA ASN A 380 0.19 -16.61 14.88
C ASN A 380 -0.75 -16.22 13.72
N THR A 381 -1.37 -17.23 13.10
CA THR A 381 -2.38 -17.03 12.07
C THR A 381 -3.74 -17.53 12.52
N VAL A 382 -4.82 -16.92 12.00
CA VAL A 382 -6.16 -17.52 12.10
C VAL A 382 -6.23 -18.84 11.31
N GLY A 383 -5.48 -18.96 10.21
CA GLY A 383 -5.43 -20.11 9.32
C GLY A 383 -5.83 -19.75 7.89
N ILE A 384 -6.25 -20.75 7.12
CA ILE A 384 -6.68 -20.58 5.73
C ILE A 384 -8.11 -21.07 5.52
N PHE A 385 -8.77 -20.47 4.53
CA PHE A 385 -10.12 -20.82 4.11
C PHE A 385 -10.12 -21.06 2.60
N ASN A 386 -10.66 -22.19 2.17
CA ASN A 386 -10.95 -22.45 0.77
C ASN A 386 -12.41 -22.93 0.64
N PRO A 387 -13.39 -22.02 0.53
CA PRO A 387 -14.79 -22.39 0.37
C PRO A 387 -15.07 -23.14 -0.94
N THR A 388 -14.27 -22.95 -2.00
CA THR A 388 -14.45 -23.69 -3.27
C THR A 388 -14.29 -25.21 -3.09
N ASN A 389 -13.42 -25.59 -2.15
CA ASN A 389 -13.10 -26.97 -1.79
C ASN A 389 -13.64 -27.35 -0.40
N ARG A 390 -14.50 -26.51 0.23
CA ARG A 390 -15.02 -26.72 1.58
C ARG A 390 -13.93 -27.04 2.62
N LEU A 391 -12.78 -26.38 2.54
CA LEU A 391 -11.70 -26.49 3.51
C LEU A 391 -11.75 -25.31 4.46
N ASN A 392 -11.84 -25.60 5.76
CA ASN A 392 -11.59 -24.63 6.81
C ASN A 392 -10.41 -25.13 7.67
N ALA A 393 -9.20 -24.69 7.31
CA ALA A 393 -7.96 -24.98 8.04
C ALA A 393 -7.61 -23.79 8.96
N SER A 394 -8.58 -23.40 9.78
CA SER A 394 -8.50 -22.28 10.72
C SER A 394 -9.15 -22.65 12.06
N PHE A 395 -9.04 -21.75 13.04
CA PHE A 395 -9.85 -21.83 14.27
C PHE A 395 -11.08 -20.91 14.26
N ASP A 396 -11.39 -20.27 13.13
CA ASP A 396 -12.51 -19.34 13.07
C ASP A 396 -13.85 -20.06 12.83
N ALA A 397 -14.89 -19.60 13.53
CA ALA A 397 -16.17 -20.29 13.62
C ALA A 397 -17.14 -19.78 12.55
N TYR A 398 -16.93 -20.19 11.30
CA TYR A 398 -17.82 -19.82 10.20
C TYR A 398 -18.96 -20.81 9.99
N ASP A 399 -20.19 -20.30 9.92
CA ASP A 399 -21.33 -20.99 9.35
C ASP A 399 -21.37 -20.79 7.82
N GLY A 400 -21.67 -21.84 7.06
CA GLY A 400 -21.93 -21.71 5.63
C GLY A 400 -20.70 -21.68 4.70
N LEU A 401 -19.77 -22.64 4.84
CA LEU A 401 -18.82 -22.94 3.75
C LEU A 401 -19.52 -23.11 2.40
N ASP A 402 -20.76 -23.62 2.39
CA ASP A 402 -21.61 -23.69 1.21
C ASP A 402 -22.14 -22.34 0.73
N LYS A 403 -22.38 -21.38 1.63
CA LYS A 403 -22.86 -20.04 1.30
C LYS A 403 -21.75 -19.18 0.70
N ALA A 404 -20.51 -19.39 1.15
CA ALA A 404 -19.33 -18.71 0.61
C ALA A 404 -18.78 -19.38 -0.67
N ARG A 405 -19.33 -20.52 -1.08
CA ARG A 405 -18.90 -21.26 -2.26
C ARG A 405 -19.38 -20.56 -3.54
N PRO A 406 -18.48 -20.21 -4.47
CA PRO A 406 -18.92 -19.73 -5.77
C PRO A 406 -19.65 -20.77 -6.59
N PRO A 407 -20.58 -20.32 -7.47
CA PRO A 407 -20.94 -21.08 -8.65
C PRO A 407 -19.70 -21.51 -9.45
N LEU A 408 -19.70 -22.74 -9.98
CA LEU A 408 -18.61 -23.22 -10.83
C LEU A 408 -18.45 -22.30 -12.06
N GLY A 409 -17.24 -21.77 -12.27
CA GLY A 409 -16.90 -20.93 -13.43
C GLY A 409 -17.12 -19.42 -13.25
N SER A 410 -17.58 -18.94 -12.10
CA SER A 410 -17.54 -17.51 -11.75
C SER A 410 -16.25 -17.21 -11.01
N GLY A 411 -15.36 -16.37 -11.55
CA GLY A 411 -14.22 -15.82 -10.79
C GLY A 411 -14.71 -15.05 -9.57
N THR A 412 -13.90 -14.99 -8.51
CA THR A 412 -14.32 -14.52 -7.18
C THR A 412 -13.21 -13.67 -6.54
N ILE A 413 -13.14 -13.54 -5.23
CA ILE A 413 -12.16 -12.67 -4.57
C ILE A 413 -11.11 -13.50 -3.85
N SER A 414 -9.83 -13.18 -4.04
CA SER A 414 -8.76 -13.70 -3.18
C SER A 414 -8.50 -12.73 -2.02
N LEU A 415 -8.42 -13.25 -0.79
CA LEU A 415 -8.03 -12.48 0.38
C LEU A 415 -6.67 -12.96 0.86
N THR A 416 -5.69 -12.06 0.99
CA THR A 416 -4.38 -12.37 1.58
C THR A 416 -4.05 -11.36 2.67
N THR A 417 -3.89 -11.80 3.92
CA THR A 417 -3.76 -10.86 5.06
C THR A 417 -2.66 -11.26 6.04
N GLN A 418 -1.94 -10.30 6.62
CA GLN A 418 -1.08 -10.56 7.79
C GLN A 418 -1.90 -10.68 9.07
N GLY A 419 -2.84 -9.75 9.29
CA GLY A 419 -3.75 -9.77 10.43
C GLY A 419 -4.88 -10.79 10.28
N GLY A 420 -4.98 -11.73 11.23
CA GLY A 420 -6.06 -12.72 11.27
C GLY A 420 -7.45 -12.10 11.48
N GLY A 421 -7.58 -11.15 12.41
CA GLY A 421 -8.87 -10.49 12.68
C GLY A 421 -9.43 -9.72 11.47
N ILE A 422 -8.57 -9.09 10.67
CA ILE A 422 -8.98 -8.43 9.42
C ILE A 422 -9.45 -9.45 8.39
N CYS A 423 -8.74 -10.59 8.25
CA CYS A 423 -9.20 -11.71 7.43
C CYS A 423 -10.62 -12.10 7.82
N SER A 424 -10.84 -12.27 9.13
CA SER A 424 -12.09 -12.77 9.65
C SER A 424 -13.26 -11.81 9.40
N ILE A 425 -13.05 -10.53 9.71
CA ILE A 425 -14.08 -9.49 9.53
C ILE A 425 -14.44 -9.35 8.05
N LEU A 426 -13.45 -9.33 7.16
CA LEU A 426 -13.70 -9.19 5.72
C LEU A 426 -14.36 -10.44 5.14
N TYR A 427 -13.94 -11.64 5.54
CA TYR A 427 -14.57 -12.89 5.11
C TYR A 427 -16.05 -12.92 5.51
N SER A 428 -16.37 -12.56 6.78
CA SER A 428 -17.75 -12.42 7.25
C SER A 428 -18.54 -11.39 6.44
N ALA A 429 -17.96 -10.20 6.22
CA ALA A 429 -18.63 -9.11 5.53
C ALA A 429 -18.94 -9.44 4.06
N LEU A 430 -18.02 -10.11 3.36
CA LEU A 430 -18.22 -10.56 1.99
C LEU A 430 -19.26 -11.69 1.91
N THR A 431 -19.20 -12.67 2.82
CA THR A 431 -20.19 -13.76 2.90
C THR A 431 -21.59 -13.22 3.17
N ALA A 432 -21.73 -12.25 4.10
CA ALA A 432 -23.01 -11.61 4.41
C ALA A 432 -23.58 -10.79 3.24
N ARG A 433 -22.73 -10.34 2.32
CA ARG A 433 -23.11 -9.66 1.08
C ARG A 433 -23.33 -10.62 -0.08
N GLU A 434 -23.20 -11.93 0.16
CA GLU A 434 -23.26 -13.00 -0.84
C GLU A 434 -22.22 -12.82 -1.95
N ILE A 435 -21.08 -12.22 -1.61
CA ILE A 435 -19.94 -12.05 -2.51
C ILE A 435 -19.09 -13.31 -2.38
N PRO A 436 -18.89 -14.06 -3.48
CA PRO A 436 -18.18 -15.31 -3.42
C PRO A 436 -16.67 -15.06 -3.22
N ILE A 437 -16.04 -15.93 -2.45
CA ILE A 437 -14.60 -15.86 -2.11
C ILE A 437 -13.93 -17.08 -2.73
N ASN A 438 -12.76 -16.91 -3.37
CA ASN A 438 -12.00 -18.05 -3.90
C ASN A 438 -11.33 -18.79 -2.73
N TYR A 439 -10.48 -18.05 -2.03
CA TYR A 439 -9.78 -18.49 -0.85
C TYR A 439 -9.38 -17.26 -0.02
N ALA A 440 -9.19 -17.49 1.27
CA ALA A 440 -8.64 -16.51 2.18
C ALA A 440 -7.41 -17.08 2.89
N LEU A 441 -6.31 -16.36 2.77
CA LEU A 441 -4.96 -16.74 3.19
C LEU A 441 -4.49 -15.77 4.28
N ALA A 442 -4.70 -16.12 5.54
CA ALA A 442 -4.07 -15.37 6.63
C ALA A 442 -2.66 -15.92 6.88
N VAL A 443 -1.65 -15.09 6.69
CA VAL A 443 -0.24 -15.49 6.76
C VAL A 443 0.39 -15.32 8.15
N GLY A 444 -0.29 -14.60 9.05
CA GLY A 444 0.25 -14.30 10.39
C GLY A 444 1.58 -13.55 10.31
N ASN A 445 2.56 -13.98 11.10
CA ASN A 445 3.92 -13.42 11.10
C ASN A 445 4.64 -13.58 9.75
N SER A 446 4.15 -14.43 8.84
CA SER A 446 4.72 -14.61 7.49
C SER A 446 6.15 -15.19 7.51
N ASN A 447 6.45 -16.12 8.42
CA ASN A 447 7.80 -16.68 8.58
C ASN A 447 8.14 -17.76 7.54
N GLY A 448 7.12 -18.42 6.95
CA GLY A 448 7.30 -19.49 5.97
C GLY A 448 6.79 -19.18 4.56
N VAL A 449 6.21 -18.00 4.33
CA VAL A 449 5.76 -17.49 3.03
C VAL A 449 5.89 -15.97 3.00
N SER A 450 6.20 -15.38 1.84
CA SER A 450 6.22 -13.93 1.67
C SER A 450 5.00 -13.43 0.87
N MET A 451 4.64 -12.16 1.08
CA MET A 451 3.57 -11.50 0.29
C MET A 451 3.89 -11.48 -1.21
N ASN A 452 5.16 -11.37 -1.56
CA ASN A 452 5.64 -11.44 -2.95
C ASN A 452 5.37 -12.81 -3.59
N GLN A 453 5.70 -13.91 -2.90
CA GLN A 453 5.40 -15.26 -3.39
C GLN A 453 3.89 -15.47 -3.58
N LEU A 454 3.08 -14.94 -2.65
CA LEU A 454 1.62 -15.03 -2.73
C LEU A 454 1.04 -14.15 -3.84
N ALA A 455 1.61 -12.97 -4.11
CA ALA A 455 1.21 -12.14 -5.23
C ALA A 455 1.45 -12.85 -6.58
N ARG A 456 2.61 -13.48 -6.74
CA ARG A 456 2.90 -14.29 -7.94
C ARG A 456 2.05 -15.56 -8.02
N PHE A 457 1.74 -16.18 -6.89
CA PHE A 457 0.79 -17.30 -6.87
C PHE A 457 -0.59 -16.82 -7.34
N ASN A 458 -1.14 -15.76 -6.73
CA ASN A 458 -2.43 -15.20 -7.09
C ASN A 458 -2.49 -14.84 -8.58
N ALA A 459 -1.42 -14.29 -9.16
CA ALA A 459 -1.34 -14.00 -10.60
C ALA A 459 -1.64 -15.21 -11.52
N THR A 460 -1.36 -16.43 -11.05
CA THR A 460 -1.65 -17.68 -11.78
C THR A 460 -3.05 -18.25 -11.52
N GLN A 461 -3.79 -17.67 -10.57
CA GLN A 461 -5.13 -18.11 -10.18
C GLN A 461 -6.23 -17.32 -10.91
N GLN A 462 -7.41 -17.92 -11.03
CA GLN A 462 -8.55 -17.34 -11.72
C GLN A 462 -9.40 -16.48 -10.75
N ASN A 463 -8.87 -15.33 -10.38
CA ASN A 463 -9.54 -14.35 -9.50
C ASN A 463 -10.10 -13.16 -10.31
N ASN A 464 -11.21 -12.58 -9.86
CA ASN A 464 -11.71 -11.29 -10.37
C ASN A 464 -11.02 -10.12 -9.68
N VAL A 465 -10.75 -10.25 -8.38
CA VAL A 465 -10.11 -9.22 -7.56
C VAL A 465 -9.15 -9.88 -6.58
N ASP A 466 -7.96 -9.31 -6.42
CA ASP A 466 -7.01 -9.71 -5.39
C ASP A 466 -6.98 -8.65 -4.28
N PHE A 467 -7.21 -9.04 -3.03
CA PHE A 467 -7.15 -8.16 -1.86
C PHE A 467 -5.96 -8.53 -0.96
N TYR A 468 -5.20 -7.52 -0.54
CA TYR A 468 -4.09 -7.64 0.39
C TYR A 468 -4.28 -6.75 1.62
N TYR A 469 -4.06 -7.31 2.81
CA TYR A 469 -3.86 -6.54 4.03
C TYR A 469 -2.43 -6.67 4.54
N LEU A 470 -1.71 -5.55 4.58
CA LEU A 470 -0.27 -5.48 4.80
C LEU A 470 0.07 -4.67 6.05
N GLU A 471 0.64 -5.30 7.06
CA GLU A 471 1.15 -4.68 8.28
C GLU A 471 2.61 -4.27 8.16
N SER A 472 3.43 -5.04 7.46
CA SER A 472 4.84 -4.74 7.18
C SER A 472 5.06 -4.24 5.74
N ASP A 473 6.28 -3.82 5.44
CA ASP A 473 6.70 -3.44 4.09
C ASP A 473 6.91 -4.71 3.24
N PRO A 474 6.19 -4.90 2.12
CA PRO A 474 6.30 -6.12 1.32
C PRO A 474 7.50 -6.11 0.34
N GLY A 475 8.14 -4.95 0.14
CA GLY A 475 9.30 -4.78 -0.71
C GLY A 475 9.01 -4.66 -2.21
N PRO A 476 10.02 -4.29 -3.02
CA PRO A 476 9.84 -3.96 -4.44
C PRO A 476 9.35 -5.13 -5.28
N ASP A 477 9.74 -6.36 -4.94
CA ASP A 477 9.32 -7.53 -5.71
C ASP A 477 7.80 -7.75 -5.64
N PHE A 478 7.16 -7.40 -4.51
CA PHE A 478 5.71 -7.43 -4.42
C PHE A 478 5.07 -6.40 -5.36
N ILE A 479 5.62 -5.18 -5.44
CA ILE A 479 5.13 -4.14 -6.37
C ILE A 479 5.29 -4.60 -7.82
N LYS A 480 6.42 -5.24 -8.14
CA LYS A 480 6.64 -5.85 -9.45
C LYS A 480 5.60 -6.94 -9.73
N ALA A 481 5.38 -7.85 -8.79
CA ALA A 481 4.42 -8.94 -8.96
C ALA A 481 2.98 -8.42 -9.20
N ILE A 482 2.54 -7.40 -8.47
CA ILE A 482 1.20 -6.83 -8.67
C ILE A 482 1.09 -6.01 -9.97
N SER A 483 2.17 -5.35 -10.43
CA SER A 483 2.15 -4.60 -11.69
C SER A 483 1.88 -5.46 -12.93
N GLU A 484 2.17 -6.76 -12.85
CA GLU A 484 1.86 -7.73 -13.91
C GLU A 484 0.38 -8.14 -13.89
N VAL A 485 -0.32 -7.92 -12.77
CA VAL A 485 -1.72 -8.33 -12.54
C VAL A 485 -2.71 -7.20 -12.79
N THR A 486 -2.39 -5.99 -12.34
CA THR A 486 -3.27 -4.82 -12.36
C THR A 486 -3.77 -4.39 -13.74
N PRO A 487 -3.08 -4.60 -14.88
CA PRO A 487 -3.69 -4.31 -16.20
C PRO A 487 -4.88 -5.23 -16.52
N HIS A 488 -4.92 -6.41 -15.91
CA HIS A 488 -5.90 -7.46 -16.24
C HIS A 488 -7.03 -7.53 -15.23
N ARG A 489 -6.76 -7.27 -13.95
CA ARG A 489 -7.76 -7.27 -12.88
C ARG A 489 -7.34 -6.40 -11.68
N PRO A 490 -8.30 -5.90 -10.89
CA PRO A 490 -8.00 -5.01 -9.77
C PRO A 490 -7.21 -5.70 -8.66
N VAL A 491 -6.25 -4.98 -8.09
CA VAL A 491 -5.55 -5.33 -6.85
C VAL A 491 -5.87 -4.27 -5.80
N VAL A 492 -6.48 -4.67 -4.69
CA VAL A 492 -6.85 -3.76 -3.58
C VAL A 492 -5.93 -4.00 -2.40
N ILE A 493 -5.39 -2.94 -1.81
CA ILE A 493 -4.45 -3.02 -0.69
C ILE A 493 -4.90 -2.15 0.47
N LEU A 494 -5.10 -2.76 1.63
CA LEU A 494 -5.24 -2.06 2.90
C LEU A 494 -3.91 -2.12 3.68
N LYS A 495 -3.26 -0.97 3.89
CA LYS A 495 -2.00 -0.90 4.63
C LYS A 495 -2.23 -0.55 6.10
N GLY A 496 -1.87 -1.46 7.00
CA GLY A 496 -1.74 -1.23 8.44
C GLY A 496 -0.44 -0.50 8.80
N GLY A 497 -0.34 0.05 10.02
CA GLY A 497 0.91 0.65 10.52
C GLY A 497 1.36 1.95 9.82
N ARG A 498 0.46 2.64 9.10
CA ARG A 498 0.75 3.86 8.32
C ARG A 498 1.42 4.99 9.13
N TYR A 499 1.11 5.04 10.42
CA TYR A 499 1.55 6.08 11.35
C TYR A 499 2.36 5.52 12.53
N ALA A 500 2.84 4.27 12.44
CA ALA A 500 3.54 3.65 13.56
C ALA A 500 4.77 4.49 13.96
N GLU A 501 4.73 5.05 15.18
CA GLU A 501 5.85 5.78 15.81
C GLU A 501 7.11 4.90 15.94
N ASN A 502 6.93 3.58 15.91
CA ASN A 502 7.94 2.53 16.06
C ASN A 502 8.68 2.17 14.77
N VAL A 503 8.25 2.63 13.58
CA VAL A 503 9.15 2.62 12.41
C VAL A 503 10.06 3.81 12.61
N ALA A 504 11.06 3.65 13.48
CA ALA A 504 12.22 4.50 13.57
C ALA A 504 11.94 5.94 13.06
N ALA A 505 11.11 6.67 13.80
CA ALA A 505 11.23 8.13 13.84
C ALA A 505 12.63 8.56 14.35
N THR A 506 13.56 7.62 14.51
CA THR A 506 15.01 7.75 14.53
C THR A 506 15.65 7.85 13.14
N THR A 507 14.93 8.18 12.07
CA THR A 507 15.61 8.92 10.99
C THR A 507 15.93 10.30 11.57
N HIS A 508 17.12 10.45 12.14
CA HIS A 508 17.72 11.71 12.59
C HIS A 508 17.78 12.80 11.47
N THR A 509 17.16 12.57 10.32
CA THR A 509 17.38 13.24 9.05
C THR A 509 16.38 14.36 8.78
N GLY A 510 15.28 14.45 9.55
CA GLY A 510 14.25 15.47 9.30
C GLY A 510 13.60 15.39 7.92
N ALA A 511 13.84 14.31 7.16
CA ALA A 511 13.22 14.08 5.86
C ALA A 511 11.70 13.99 6.05
N SER A 512 10.96 14.89 5.41
CA SER A 512 9.52 15.05 5.66
C SER A 512 8.64 13.91 5.09
N PHE A 513 9.23 12.89 4.46
CA PHE A 513 8.51 11.86 3.70
C PHE A 513 8.59 10.48 4.36
N LYS A 514 7.44 9.92 4.74
CA LYS A 514 7.33 8.65 5.49
C LYS A 514 7.38 7.43 4.55
N PRO A 515 7.90 6.27 5.01
CA PRO A 515 7.93 5.01 4.25
C PRO A 515 6.57 4.60 3.64
N TYR A 516 5.46 4.85 4.35
CA TYR A 516 4.12 4.59 3.84
C TYR A 516 3.83 5.31 2.51
N HIS A 517 4.24 6.58 2.37
CA HIS A 517 3.97 7.32 1.15
C HIS A 517 4.78 6.77 -0.04
N ALA A 518 6.00 6.28 0.19
CA ALA A 518 6.80 5.63 -0.84
C ALA A 518 6.09 4.38 -1.37
N PHE A 519 5.66 3.53 -0.43
CA PHE A 519 4.87 2.34 -0.74
C PHE A 519 3.59 2.68 -1.51
N LYS A 520 2.80 3.65 -1.01
CA LYS A 520 1.54 4.05 -1.64
C LYS A 520 1.75 4.53 -3.07
N MET A 521 2.73 5.40 -3.30
CA MET A 521 3.08 5.86 -4.65
C MET A 521 3.50 4.71 -5.55
N ALA A 522 4.33 3.77 -5.06
CA ALA A 522 4.78 2.62 -5.83
C ALA A 522 3.62 1.70 -6.22
N ALA A 523 2.73 1.43 -5.26
CA ALA A 523 1.55 0.59 -5.47
C ALA A 523 0.54 1.24 -6.45
N GLU A 524 0.27 2.53 -6.30
CA GLU A 524 -0.64 3.27 -7.19
C GLU A 524 -0.06 3.42 -8.61
N GLN A 525 1.26 3.66 -8.75
CA GLN A 525 1.93 3.63 -10.05
C GLN A 525 1.83 2.26 -10.72
N ALA A 526 1.94 1.19 -9.93
CA ALA A 526 1.70 -0.18 -10.36
C ALA A 526 0.21 -0.50 -10.59
N GLY A 527 -0.71 0.45 -10.46
CA GLY A 527 -2.14 0.28 -10.73
C GLY A 527 -2.96 -0.35 -9.60
N ALA A 528 -2.38 -0.54 -8.42
CA ALA A 528 -3.10 -1.04 -7.27
C ALA A 528 -3.94 0.05 -6.60
N ILE A 529 -5.10 -0.36 -6.08
CA ILE A 529 -6.02 0.50 -5.34
C ILE A 529 -5.63 0.45 -3.86
N VAL A 530 -4.95 1.50 -3.39
CA VAL A 530 -4.57 1.61 -1.98
C VAL A 530 -5.71 2.27 -1.19
N VAL A 531 -6.30 1.52 -0.26
CA VAL A 531 -7.37 1.98 0.61
C VAL A 531 -6.87 2.27 2.02
N GLU A 532 -7.52 3.25 2.65
CA GLU A 532 -7.13 3.79 3.95
C GLU A 532 -8.21 3.62 5.03
N ASN A 533 -9.38 3.15 4.61
CA ASN A 533 -10.56 2.86 5.42
C ASN A 533 -10.92 1.38 5.22
N SER A 534 -11.02 0.59 6.28
CA SER A 534 -11.43 -0.81 6.16
C SER A 534 -12.92 -0.97 5.86
N GLU A 535 -13.76 0.01 6.23
CA GLU A 535 -15.21 -0.08 6.07
C GLU A 535 -15.66 0.00 4.60
N VAL A 536 -14.88 0.66 3.74
CA VAL A 536 -15.17 0.76 2.31
C VAL A 536 -14.87 -0.55 1.56
N VAL A 537 -13.98 -1.39 2.11
CA VAL A 537 -13.43 -2.57 1.43
C VAL A 537 -14.52 -3.52 0.93
N PRO A 538 -15.52 -3.95 1.72
CA PRO A 538 -16.53 -4.90 1.22
C PRO A 538 -17.38 -4.34 0.07
N LEU A 539 -17.71 -3.04 0.11
CA LEU A 539 -18.45 -2.38 -0.97
C LEU A 539 -17.60 -2.23 -2.23
N LEU A 540 -16.35 -1.78 -2.07
CA LEU A 540 -15.40 -1.63 -3.17
C LEU A 540 -15.14 -2.99 -3.86
N LEU A 541 -14.91 -4.04 -3.08
CA LEU A 541 -14.70 -5.39 -3.59
C LEU A 541 -15.92 -5.90 -4.38
N GLU A 542 -17.15 -5.63 -3.93
CA GLU A 542 -18.38 -5.96 -4.69
C GLU A 542 -18.43 -5.24 -6.05
N MET A 543 -18.11 -3.94 -6.08
CA MET A 543 -18.10 -3.13 -7.29
C MET A 543 -17.07 -3.62 -8.30
N LEU A 544 -15.88 -3.97 -7.82
CA LEU A 544 -14.78 -4.47 -8.63
C LEU A 544 -15.04 -5.89 -9.15
N ASP A 545 -15.60 -6.78 -8.32
CA ASP A 545 -15.97 -8.14 -8.69
C ASP A 545 -17.06 -8.17 -9.77
N LYS A 546 -18.05 -7.26 -9.68
CA LYS A 546 -19.05 -7.04 -10.75
C LYS A 546 -18.49 -6.34 -12.00
N GLY A 547 -17.19 -6.06 -12.04
CA GLY A 547 -16.48 -5.61 -13.24
C GLY A 547 -16.67 -4.13 -13.59
N MET A 548 -17.09 -3.28 -12.66
CA MET A 548 -17.44 -1.87 -12.95
C MET A 548 -16.30 -1.05 -13.57
N ALA A 549 -15.04 -1.37 -13.27
CA ALA A 549 -13.89 -0.57 -13.70
C ALA A 549 -13.61 -0.62 -15.22
N LYS A 550 -13.73 -1.79 -15.85
CA LYS A 550 -13.35 -1.96 -17.27
C LYS A 550 -14.27 -1.20 -18.24
N PRO A 551 -15.61 -1.29 -18.12
CA PRO A 551 -16.51 -0.46 -18.93
C PRO A 551 -16.33 1.04 -18.65
N LEU A 552 -16.08 1.42 -17.39
CA LEU A 552 -15.83 2.81 -17.04
C LEU A 552 -14.57 3.35 -17.73
N ALA A 553 -13.48 2.58 -17.75
CA ALA A 553 -12.23 2.97 -18.41
C ALA A 553 -12.42 3.28 -19.91
N GLN A 554 -13.34 2.58 -20.59
CA GLN A 554 -13.66 2.85 -22.00
C GLN A 554 -14.38 4.20 -22.21
N LYS A 555 -15.18 4.63 -21.23
CA LYS A 555 -15.93 5.91 -21.29
C LYS A 555 -15.12 7.12 -20.87
N LEU A 556 -14.12 6.94 -20.00
CA LEU A 556 -13.32 8.05 -19.44
C LEU A 556 -12.49 8.84 -20.46
N ALA A 557 -12.41 8.40 -21.71
CA ALA A 557 -11.87 9.20 -22.81
C ALA A 557 -12.69 10.49 -23.08
N GLY A 558 -13.95 10.57 -22.61
CA GLY A 558 -14.88 11.68 -22.88
C GLY A 558 -15.37 12.46 -21.66
N ASP A 559 -14.56 12.61 -20.60
CA ASP A 559 -14.94 13.35 -19.36
C ASP A 559 -16.20 12.81 -18.64
N ALA A 560 -16.47 11.50 -18.74
CA ALA A 560 -17.62 10.86 -18.10
C ALA A 560 -17.65 11.09 -16.57
N GLY A 561 -18.81 11.49 -16.03
CA GLY A 561 -18.97 11.84 -14.62
C GLY A 561 -19.93 10.92 -13.85
N VAL A 562 -20.23 11.29 -12.60
CA VAL A 562 -21.22 10.65 -11.74
C VAL A 562 -22.58 11.30 -11.92
N LEU A 563 -23.59 10.53 -12.32
CA LEU A 563 -24.98 10.95 -12.28
C LEU A 563 -25.54 10.67 -10.88
N CYS A 564 -25.96 11.72 -10.16
CA CYS A 564 -26.63 11.56 -8.88
C CYS A 564 -28.14 11.54 -9.12
N VAL A 565 -28.80 10.48 -8.67
CA VAL A 565 -30.25 10.31 -8.74
C VAL A 565 -30.76 10.14 -7.31
N SER A 566 -31.80 10.87 -6.91
CA SER A 566 -32.32 10.82 -5.55
C SER A 566 -33.85 10.92 -5.53
N GLN A 567 -34.49 10.28 -4.55
CA GLN A 567 -35.93 10.46 -4.30
C GLN A 567 -36.25 11.77 -3.55
N SER A 568 -35.21 12.46 -3.06
CA SER A 568 -35.30 13.69 -2.28
C SER A 568 -34.18 14.64 -2.71
N GLY A 569 -34.54 15.84 -3.16
CA GLY A 569 -33.56 16.85 -3.56
C GLY A 569 -32.51 17.16 -2.49
N GLY A 570 -32.90 17.17 -1.20
CA GLY A 570 -31.97 17.41 -0.09
C GLY A 570 -30.87 16.34 0.02
N ASP A 571 -31.22 15.06 -0.20
CA ASP A 571 -30.26 13.96 -0.18
C ASP A 571 -29.28 14.02 -1.36
N GLY A 572 -29.78 14.45 -2.53
CA GLY A 572 -28.97 14.66 -3.73
C GLY A 572 -27.98 15.82 -3.55
N VAL A 573 -28.45 16.96 -3.02
CA VAL A 573 -27.59 18.13 -2.73
C VAL A 573 -26.45 17.75 -1.78
N GLU A 574 -26.76 17.10 -0.66
CA GLU A 574 -25.75 16.67 0.29
C GLU A 574 -24.71 15.73 -0.36
N PHE A 575 -25.14 14.78 -1.18
CA PHE A 575 -24.21 13.89 -1.87
C PHE A 575 -23.34 14.62 -2.88
N THR A 576 -23.89 15.58 -3.63
CA THR A 576 -23.09 16.40 -4.55
C THR A 576 -22.09 17.27 -3.81
N ASP A 577 -22.42 17.80 -2.63
CA ASP A 577 -21.47 18.54 -1.78
C ASP A 577 -20.33 17.63 -1.32
N LEU A 578 -20.63 16.41 -0.87
CA LEU A 578 -19.61 15.42 -0.50
C LEU A 578 -18.70 15.08 -1.69
N LEU A 579 -19.28 14.87 -2.88
CA LEU A 579 -18.57 14.55 -4.10
C LEU A 579 -17.61 15.68 -4.51
N LEU A 580 -18.11 16.91 -4.57
CA LEU A 580 -17.32 18.08 -4.95
C LEU A 580 -16.25 18.41 -3.91
N LYS A 581 -16.54 18.21 -2.61
CA LYS A 581 -15.57 18.37 -1.52
C LYS A 581 -14.43 17.37 -1.61
N ALA A 582 -14.72 16.12 -1.99
CA ALA A 582 -13.71 15.07 -2.11
C ALA A 582 -12.69 15.35 -3.24
N LYS A 583 -13.10 16.09 -4.30
CA LYS A 583 -12.25 16.43 -5.47
C LYS A 583 -11.59 15.23 -6.16
N ARG A 584 -12.20 14.05 -6.06
CA ARG A 584 -11.74 12.79 -6.69
C ARG A 584 -12.62 12.35 -7.84
N LEU A 585 -13.84 12.89 -7.90
CA LEU A 585 -14.88 12.59 -8.87
C LEU A 585 -15.46 13.89 -9.41
N GLN A 586 -16.11 13.82 -10.57
CA GLN A 586 -16.85 14.94 -11.16
C GLN A 586 -18.30 14.54 -11.43
N LEU A 587 -19.19 15.52 -11.45
CA LEU A 587 -20.59 15.30 -11.82
C LEU A 587 -20.72 15.09 -13.34
N ALA A 588 -21.57 14.15 -13.73
CA ALA A 588 -22.02 14.05 -15.12
C ALA A 588 -22.76 15.33 -15.53
N LYS A 589 -22.72 15.65 -16.82
CA LYS A 589 -23.37 16.84 -17.39
C LYS A 589 -24.45 16.42 -18.39
N PRO A 590 -25.66 16.06 -17.93
CA PRO A 590 -26.78 15.80 -18.82
C PRO A 590 -27.11 16.99 -19.71
N ASP A 591 -27.46 16.73 -20.96
CA ASP A 591 -27.90 17.76 -21.90
C ASP A 591 -29.37 18.17 -21.69
N GLU A 592 -29.80 19.23 -22.36
CA GLU A 592 -31.16 19.75 -22.24
C GLU A 592 -32.23 18.74 -22.67
N ALA A 593 -31.94 17.89 -23.67
CA ALA A 593 -32.88 16.89 -24.16
C ALA A 593 -33.07 15.76 -23.13
N GLN A 594 -32.00 15.34 -22.46
CA GLN A 594 -32.04 14.35 -21.38
C GLN A 594 -32.80 14.88 -20.18
N VAL A 595 -32.54 16.14 -19.77
CA VAL A 595 -33.28 16.78 -18.68
C VAL A 595 -34.76 16.90 -19.01
N ALA A 596 -35.11 17.29 -20.25
CA ALA A 596 -36.50 17.35 -20.70
C ALA A 596 -37.16 15.96 -20.74
N ALA A 597 -36.44 14.92 -21.17
CA ALA A 597 -36.94 13.54 -21.15
C ALA A 597 -37.27 13.09 -19.73
N VAL A 598 -36.40 13.37 -18.76
CA VAL A 598 -36.64 13.05 -17.35
C VAL A 598 -37.78 13.91 -16.78
N GLN A 599 -37.87 15.19 -17.11
CA GLN A 599 -38.96 16.08 -16.69
C GLN A 599 -40.33 15.53 -17.12
N ASN A 600 -40.44 15.04 -18.37
CA ASN A 600 -41.67 14.42 -18.87
C ASN A 600 -42.06 13.14 -18.10
N LEU A 601 -41.08 12.41 -17.57
CA LEU A 601 -41.29 11.17 -16.81
C LEU A 601 -41.67 11.43 -15.35
N VAL A 602 -41.07 12.46 -14.73
CA VAL A 602 -41.33 12.83 -13.33
C VAL A 602 -42.62 13.66 -13.20
N GLY A 603 -43.00 14.39 -14.24
CA GLY A 603 -44.16 15.28 -14.29
C GLY A 603 -43.88 16.65 -13.68
N ASP A 604 -44.88 17.54 -13.69
CA ASP A 604 -44.71 18.96 -13.35
C ASP A 604 -44.65 19.27 -11.83
N PHE A 605 -44.68 18.24 -10.98
CA PHE A 605 -44.68 18.42 -9.51
C PHE A 605 -43.35 18.99 -8.99
N ILE A 606 -42.24 18.68 -9.65
CA ILE A 606 -40.92 19.25 -9.38
C ILE A 606 -40.24 19.65 -10.68
N ARG A 607 -39.36 20.65 -10.60
CA ARG A 607 -38.47 21.03 -11.70
C ARG A 607 -37.21 20.18 -11.62
N VAL A 608 -37.00 19.33 -12.62
CA VAL A 608 -35.81 18.49 -12.74
C VAL A 608 -34.59 19.37 -13.00
N GLN A 609 -33.55 19.20 -12.18
CA GLN A 609 -32.24 19.78 -12.37
C GLN A 609 -31.36 18.83 -13.20
N PRO A 610 -30.32 19.33 -13.89
CA PRO A 610 -29.42 18.46 -14.66
C PRO A 610 -28.72 17.39 -13.83
N ASN A 611 -28.17 17.77 -12.67
CA ASN A 611 -27.53 16.86 -11.73
C ASN A 611 -27.36 17.59 -10.38
N PRO A 612 -27.91 17.09 -9.26
CA PRO A 612 -28.61 15.82 -9.07
C PRO A 612 -30.01 15.79 -9.70
N ILE A 613 -30.43 14.61 -10.17
CA ILE A 613 -31.81 14.34 -10.61
C ILE A 613 -32.65 14.00 -9.39
N ASP A 614 -33.59 14.88 -9.04
CA ASP A 614 -34.63 14.62 -8.05
C ASP A 614 -35.82 13.92 -8.74
N LEU A 615 -36.18 12.74 -8.25
CA LEU A 615 -37.32 11.96 -8.72
C LEU A 615 -38.64 12.44 -8.09
N GLY A 616 -38.59 13.18 -6.99
CA GLY A 616 -39.79 13.59 -6.25
C GLY A 616 -40.66 12.40 -5.81
N PRO A 617 -41.96 12.61 -5.55
CA PRO A 617 -42.85 11.54 -5.11
C PRO A 617 -43.31 10.60 -6.24
N THR A 618 -43.20 11.02 -7.50
CA THR A 618 -43.81 10.37 -8.68
C THR A 618 -42.78 9.74 -9.63
N GLY A 619 -41.51 10.12 -9.53
CA GLY A 619 -40.46 9.61 -10.41
C GLY A 619 -40.06 8.17 -10.10
N SER A 620 -39.72 7.44 -11.17
CA SER A 620 -39.20 6.08 -11.13
C SER A 620 -37.71 6.08 -11.45
N LEU A 621 -36.94 5.33 -10.65
CA LEU A 621 -35.52 5.10 -10.91
C LEU A 621 -35.29 4.43 -12.27
N GLU A 622 -36.15 3.48 -12.67
CA GLU A 622 -36.03 2.77 -13.94
C GLU A 622 -36.09 3.72 -15.14
N SER A 623 -37.00 4.69 -15.08
CA SER A 623 -37.21 5.63 -16.17
C SER A 623 -35.98 6.52 -16.37
N VAL A 624 -35.38 7.00 -15.28
CA VAL A 624 -34.14 7.79 -15.35
C VAL A 624 -32.99 6.94 -15.85
N LEU A 625 -32.80 5.76 -15.29
CA LEU A 625 -31.70 4.88 -15.72
C LEU A 625 -31.82 4.47 -17.19
N THR A 626 -33.04 4.30 -17.72
CA THR A 626 -33.26 4.00 -19.15
C THR A 626 -32.82 5.15 -20.05
N VAL A 627 -33.01 6.41 -19.65
CA VAL A 627 -32.55 7.59 -20.40
C VAL A 627 -31.02 7.65 -20.47
N PHE A 628 -30.34 7.32 -19.37
CA PHE A 628 -28.88 7.44 -19.26
C PHE A 628 -28.11 6.13 -19.52
N ASN A 629 -28.81 5.02 -19.79
CA ASN A 629 -28.14 3.75 -20.02
C ASN A 629 -27.32 3.81 -21.31
N GLY A 630 -26.02 3.53 -21.21
CA GLY A 630 -25.11 3.62 -22.34
C GLY A 630 -24.62 5.02 -22.71
N ASP A 631 -25.04 6.07 -22.00
CA ASP A 631 -24.54 7.44 -22.24
C ASP A 631 -23.03 7.52 -21.97
N GLU A 632 -22.28 8.14 -22.89
CA GLU A 632 -20.84 8.33 -22.81
C GLU A 632 -20.45 9.34 -21.71
N ASN A 633 -21.31 10.32 -21.41
CA ASN A 633 -21.09 11.32 -20.36
C ASN A 633 -21.37 10.79 -18.95
N VAL A 634 -22.01 9.62 -18.83
CA VAL A 634 -22.34 8.98 -17.55
C VAL A 634 -21.45 7.76 -17.33
N GLY A 635 -20.44 7.96 -16.49
CA GLY A 635 -19.52 6.92 -16.07
C GLY A 635 -20.14 6.02 -15.00
N LEU A 636 -20.62 6.63 -13.91
CA LEU A 636 -21.21 5.95 -12.75
C LEU A 636 -22.55 6.59 -12.39
N VAL A 637 -23.45 5.80 -11.78
CA VAL A 637 -24.73 6.31 -11.26
C VAL A 637 -24.80 6.07 -9.75
N ALA A 638 -24.99 7.15 -8.98
CA ALA A 638 -25.21 7.09 -7.54
C ALA A 638 -26.70 7.35 -7.26
N ALA A 639 -27.43 6.30 -6.89
CA ALA A 639 -28.86 6.36 -6.64
C ALA A 639 -29.13 6.37 -5.12
N ILE A 640 -29.73 7.44 -4.59
CA ILE A 640 -29.83 7.68 -3.13
C ILE A 640 -31.29 7.68 -2.68
N PHE A 641 -31.59 6.78 -1.75
CA PHE A 641 -32.93 6.54 -1.25
C PHE A 641 -32.92 6.47 0.27
N ASN A 642 -33.91 7.12 0.90
CA ASN A 642 -34.00 7.24 2.36
C ASN A 642 -35.25 6.55 2.95
N LYS A 643 -36.02 5.79 2.16
CA LYS A 643 -37.19 5.02 2.66
C LYS A 643 -37.18 3.59 2.10
N TYR A 644 -37.31 2.60 2.99
CA TYR A 644 -37.29 1.18 2.62
C TYR A 644 -38.53 0.72 1.84
N PHE A 645 -39.70 1.37 2.02
CA PHE A 645 -40.91 1.03 1.27
C PHE A 645 -40.76 1.20 -0.26
N PHE A 646 -39.78 1.97 -0.71
CA PHE A 646 -39.47 2.09 -2.14
C PHE A 646 -38.66 0.92 -2.69
N ALA A 647 -38.11 0.02 -1.86
CA ALA A 647 -37.34 -1.14 -2.30
C ALA A 647 -38.12 -2.05 -3.27
N GLU A 648 -39.43 -2.19 -3.07
CA GLU A 648 -40.30 -2.94 -3.99
C GLU A 648 -40.45 -2.25 -5.34
N LEU A 649 -40.38 -0.91 -5.39
CA LEU A 649 -40.46 -0.12 -6.63
C LEU A 649 -39.12 0.03 -7.36
N ILE A 650 -37.99 -0.29 -6.71
CA ILE A 650 -36.69 -0.34 -7.38
C ILE A 650 -36.74 -1.45 -8.45
N PRO A 651 -36.40 -1.16 -9.72
CA PRO A 651 -36.45 -2.15 -10.78
C PRO A 651 -35.41 -3.25 -10.58
N ASP A 652 -35.62 -4.39 -11.22
CA ASP A 652 -34.59 -5.42 -11.31
C ASP A 652 -33.38 -4.90 -12.09
N ASN A 653 -32.18 -5.09 -11.53
CA ASN A 653 -30.95 -4.75 -12.21
C ASN A 653 -30.40 -5.98 -12.92
N HIS A 654 -29.96 -7.02 -12.20
CA HIS A 654 -29.33 -8.23 -12.77
C HIS A 654 -28.37 -7.94 -13.96
N GLY A 655 -27.62 -6.83 -13.89
CA GLY A 655 -26.68 -6.38 -14.93
C GLY A 655 -27.22 -5.40 -15.96
N ARG A 656 -28.51 -5.02 -15.90
CA ARG A 656 -29.16 -4.03 -16.78
C ARG A 656 -28.59 -2.62 -16.62
N PHE A 657 -28.15 -2.28 -15.40
CA PHE A 657 -27.53 -1.01 -15.01
C PHE A 657 -26.20 -1.29 -14.29
N PRO A 658 -25.15 -1.72 -15.02
CA PRO A 658 -23.94 -2.30 -14.43
C PRO A 658 -23.03 -1.28 -13.75
N ASN A 659 -23.25 0.03 -13.95
CA ASN A 659 -22.48 1.12 -13.37
C ASN A 659 -23.21 1.86 -12.23
N ALA A 660 -24.35 1.34 -11.80
CA ALA A 660 -25.20 1.98 -10.80
C ALA A 660 -25.03 1.36 -9.40
N VAL A 661 -24.91 2.21 -8.39
CA VAL A 661 -24.86 1.83 -6.97
C VAL A 661 -26.03 2.48 -6.24
N LEU A 662 -26.75 1.70 -5.45
CA LEU A 662 -27.85 2.20 -4.62
C LEU A 662 -27.38 2.45 -3.19
N THR A 663 -27.69 3.63 -2.65
CA THR A 663 -27.49 3.97 -1.25
C THR A 663 -28.83 4.02 -0.52
N LEU A 664 -29.05 3.13 0.44
CA LEU A 664 -30.22 3.09 1.32
C LEU A 664 -29.86 3.52 2.74
N THR A 665 -30.15 4.77 3.11
CA THR A 665 -29.64 5.37 4.36
C THR A 665 -30.40 4.98 5.64
N ASN A 666 -31.69 4.64 5.53
CA ASN A 666 -32.57 4.36 6.69
C ASN A 666 -32.97 2.88 6.82
N ASP A 667 -32.28 1.97 6.13
CA ASP A 667 -32.53 0.52 6.21
C ASP A 667 -31.24 -0.32 6.23
N PRO A 668 -30.25 0.03 7.08
CA PRO A 668 -28.97 -0.66 7.11
C PRO A 668 -29.20 -2.13 7.54
N ASN A 669 -29.01 -3.05 6.59
CA ASN A 669 -29.23 -4.49 6.77
C ASN A 669 -30.68 -4.92 7.05
N GLY A 670 -31.66 -4.05 6.76
CA GLY A 670 -33.07 -4.39 6.88
C GLY A 670 -33.66 -5.03 5.61
N ILE A 671 -34.98 -5.19 5.61
CA ILE A 671 -35.68 -5.98 4.58
C ILE A 671 -35.59 -5.34 3.18
N GLY A 672 -35.58 -4.01 3.09
CA GLY A 672 -35.46 -3.30 1.82
C GLY A 672 -34.08 -3.48 1.19
N THR A 673 -33.01 -3.43 1.99
CA THR A 673 -31.65 -3.77 1.54
C THR A 673 -31.59 -5.19 0.99
N LYS A 674 -32.23 -6.16 1.68
CA LYS A 674 -32.28 -7.55 1.22
C LYS A 674 -33.02 -7.69 -0.11
N ILE A 675 -34.22 -7.12 -0.22
CA ILE A 675 -35.03 -7.12 -1.45
C ILE A 675 -34.22 -6.54 -2.62
N VAL A 676 -33.58 -5.39 -2.43
CA VAL A 676 -32.83 -4.74 -3.50
C VAL A 676 -31.59 -5.54 -3.92
N ARG A 677 -30.92 -6.21 -2.97
CA ARG A 677 -29.81 -7.15 -3.29
C ARG A 677 -30.30 -8.34 -4.09
N GLU A 678 -31.43 -8.93 -3.73
CA GLU A 678 -32.06 -10.04 -4.48
C GLU A 678 -32.37 -9.62 -5.93
N LYS A 679 -32.72 -8.34 -6.15
CA LYS A 679 -32.88 -7.72 -7.48
C LYS A 679 -31.56 -7.44 -8.23
N GLY A 680 -30.41 -7.84 -7.68
CA GLY A 680 -29.08 -7.78 -8.31
C GLY A 680 -28.30 -6.47 -8.11
N TRP A 681 -28.79 -5.53 -7.31
CA TRP A 681 -28.13 -4.25 -7.07
C TRP A 681 -26.92 -4.34 -6.15
N ILE A 682 -25.92 -3.48 -6.37
CA ILE A 682 -24.93 -3.17 -5.34
C ILE A 682 -25.55 -2.16 -4.39
N VAL A 683 -25.59 -2.51 -3.11
CA VAL A 683 -26.21 -1.68 -2.07
C VAL A 683 -25.20 -1.26 -1.02
N SER A 684 -25.22 0.03 -0.70
CA SER A 684 -24.55 0.66 0.42
C SER A 684 -25.57 1.28 1.36
N ASN A 685 -25.23 1.42 2.64
CA ASN A 685 -26.04 2.15 3.62
C ASN A 685 -25.48 3.53 3.96
N SER A 686 -24.39 3.94 3.31
CA SER A 686 -23.68 5.19 3.61
C SER A 686 -23.34 5.95 2.33
N LYS A 687 -23.69 7.23 2.32
CA LYS A 687 -23.32 8.17 1.24
C LYS A 687 -21.80 8.31 1.14
N SER A 688 -21.10 8.43 2.26
CA SER A 688 -19.64 8.58 2.29
C SER A 688 -18.92 7.33 1.80
N LEU A 689 -19.36 6.13 2.23
CA LEU A 689 -18.77 4.87 1.75
C LEU A 689 -19.04 4.66 0.25
N THR A 690 -20.24 5.02 -0.22
CA THR A 690 -20.58 4.95 -1.65
C THR A 690 -19.64 5.83 -2.48
N LEU A 691 -19.47 7.09 -2.04
CA LEU A 691 -18.59 8.04 -2.71
C LEU A 691 -17.13 7.57 -2.70
N GLU A 692 -16.63 7.08 -1.56
CA GLU A 692 -15.26 6.59 -1.42
C GLU A 692 -14.99 5.37 -2.32
N ALA A 693 -15.90 4.39 -2.34
CA ALA A 693 -15.78 3.22 -3.21
C ALA A 693 -15.83 3.59 -4.70
N MET A 694 -16.76 4.47 -5.09
CA MET A 694 -16.85 4.99 -6.46
C MET A 694 -15.57 5.71 -6.89
N ALA A 695 -14.98 6.53 -6.00
CA ALA A 695 -13.73 7.24 -6.29
C ALA A 695 -12.59 6.27 -6.58
N HIS A 696 -12.45 5.20 -5.79
CA HIS A 696 -11.44 4.17 -6.03
C HIS A 696 -11.65 3.42 -7.35
N VAL A 697 -12.90 3.05 -7.69
CA VAL A 697 -13.20 2.43 -8.99
C VAL A 697 -12.89 3.37 -10.16
N TYR A 698 -13.22 4.66 -10.01
CA TYR A 698 -12.96 5.68 -11.04
C TYR A 698 -11.46 5.92 -11.26
N GLU A 699 -10.69 6.06 -10.19
CA GLU A 699 -9.24 6.25 -10.27
C GLU A 699 -8.52 5.07 -10.94
N TYR A 700 -8.93 3.85 -10.57
CA TYR A 700 -8.40 2.65 -11.23
C TYR A 700 -8.83 2.54 -12.70
N ALA A 701 -10.08 2.90 -13.03
CA ALA A 701 -10.54 2.96 -14.41
C ALA A 701 -9.75 4.00 -15.24
N LYS A 702 -9.43 5.16 -14.64
CA LYS A 702 -8.57 6.18 -15.26
C LYS A 702 -7.15 5.67 -15.48
N TRP A 703 -6.59 4.94 -14.50
CA TRP A 703 -5.30 4.29 -14.64
C TRP A 703 -5.31 3.26 -15.78
N LEU A 704 -6.35 2.42 -15.87
CA LEU A 704 -6.51 1.45 -16.96
C LEU A 704 -6.64 2.10 -18.35
N ALA A 705 -7.27 3.27 -18.44
CA ALA A 705 -7.39 4.01 -19.69
C ALA A 705 -6.02 4.53 -20.17
N ASN A 706 -5.22 5.08 -19.24
CA ASN A 706 -3.89 5.61 -19.54
C ASN A 706 -2.83 4.53 -19.76
N ALA A 707 -2.97 3.35 -19.15
CA ALA A 707 -2.01 2.25 -19.27
C ALA A 707 -2.03 1.53 -20.63
N LYS A 708 -3.00 1.86 -21.51
CA LYS A 708 -3.12 1.30 -22.87
C LYS A 708 -2.40 2.14 -23.93
N GLU A 709 -1.97 3.35 -23.60
CA GLU A 709 -1.05 4.19 -24.39
C GLU A 709 0.39 3.87 -24.00
#